data_AF-A0A9D8QZB5-F1
#
_entry.id   AF-A0A9D8QZB5-F1
#
_cell.length_a   1.000
_cell.length_b   1.000
_cell.length_c   1.000
_cell.angle_alpha   90.00
_cell.angle_beta   90.00
_cell.angle_gamma   90.00
#
_symmetry.space_group_name_H-M   'P 1'
#
loop_
_entity.id
_entity.type
_entity.pdbx_description
1 polymer ?
#
loop_
_entity_poly.entity_id
_entity_poly.type
_entity_poly.pdbx_seq_one_letter_code
_entity_poly.pdbx_strand_id
1 'polypeptide(L)'
;MKKLAVLLLIILSALCLFVFAACEAEQPAESGARTESPAEKPSDEQSSAGDNPQSTIINNDAAVLLSANGFTDDGDGNYRITLPNETEVYSFINQITVSENATWVISLDVYGMNTVLSKTIPVEIGDNVVYLIVISGDGETVAFYTMTVRRRPLYTVTFNTNGGTAVNSQTVEEGYYATEPQAAQKAGYTFVNWNFDFTSPIVENKIISAVWQANTDTPYKVEYYLENLEDNDYTLTETANLTGTTDTTAYAEIKAFEHFTATKNTVSGNIAGNGNSVLKVYYTRNKYSISISASDNVILDKTYSGTYKYGYSFESVTATFNEYIGYEWVGWCKDGELFTAEKQIAAFTAERDVSYVATAKLKAEYEPFDFTSTATSCTITGIKDKTVTEIVVPSDVTEISEGVFNGCFSLKSITIPFVGAKAGTNETDTYQYPFGYIFGTSSYVGSTATRQYYYGSSLSSTTNSTYYIPSSLQSITVTGGNILYGAFRSCSSLTSITIGNGVTSIGGSAFSGCSSLTSITIPDSVTSIGSGAFGGCSSLESITIPFVGAKANVTETDTYQYPFGYIFGTSDYAYSTEITQYCYGSSLSSTTDSTYYIPSSLQSVTVTGGNILYGAFYNCSSLTSVTIGNGVTSIGEWAFYNCSSLTSVTIGNGVTSIGYAAFAYCYSLTSVTIPDSVTSIGNSAFYNCGNLTSVTIGNGVMSIGNSAFSGCNSLTSIKFNGTKAQWQAISKDSSWKNNVPSKCVVHCDDGDLSI
;
A
#
# COMPACT_ATOMS: atom_id res chain seq x y z
N MET A 1 -7.46 60.45 -4.96
CA MET A 1 -7.63 61.87 -5.32
C MET A 1 -8.50 61.91 -6.55
N LYS A 2 -9.77 62.32 -6.42
CA LYS A 2 -10.19 63.72 -6.57
C LYS A 2 -9.81 64.21 -7.98
N LYS A 3 -10.71 64.45 -8.93
CA LYS A 3 -12.09 64.96 -8.87
C LYS A 3 -12.83 64.47 -10.12
N LEU A 4 -13.82 63.59 -9.96
CA LEU A 4 -15.24 63.95 -10.13
C LEU A 4 -15.60 65.41 -9.82
N ALA A 5 -16.52 65.92 -10.64
CA ALA A 5 -17.40 67.07 -10.42
C ALA A 5 -16.80 68.47 -10.64
N VAL A 6 -17.11 69.04 -11.81
CA VAL A 6 -17.95 70.25 -12.02
C VAL A 6 -18.39 70.12 -13.50
N LEU A 7 -19.63 69.85 -13.89
CA LEU A 7 -20.81 70.68 -13.65
C LEU A 7 -22.07 69.82 -13.87
N LEU A 8 -22.64 69.33 -12.78
CA LEU A 8 -24.06 69.05 -12.63
C LEU A 8 -24.73 70.38 -12.24
N LEU A 9 -26.04 70.52 -12.46
CA LEU A 9 -26.92 71.67 -12.15
C LEU A 9 -26.89 72.78 -13.24
N ILE A 10 -27.97 73.27 -13.83
CA ILE A 10 -29.39 73.47 -13.44
C ILE A 10 -30.15 73.50 -14.79
N ILE A 11 -31.27 72.82 -15.04
CA ILE A 11 -32.63 73.20 -14.64
C ILE A 11 -33.50 71.94 -14.64
N LEU A 12 -33.97 71.56 -13.45
CA LEU A 12 -35.21 70.83 -13.23
C LEU A 12 -36.40 71.76 -13.55
N SER A 13 -37.42 71.28 -14.27
CA SER A 13 -38.79 71.30 -13.75
C SER A 13 -39.80 70.64 -14.71
N ALA A 14 -40.68 69.87 -14.08
CA ALA A 14 -42.02 69.43 -14.51
C ALA A 14 -42.08 68.47 -15.71
N LEU A 15 -42.18 67.16 -15.49
CA LEU A 15 -43.32 66.35 -14.97
C LEU A 15 -44.12 65.70 -16.11
N CYS A 16 -44.12 64.36 -16.08
CA CYS A 16 -45.17 63.41 -16.46
C CYS A 16 -45.57 63.36 -17.96
N LEU A 17 -45.97 62.25 -18.58
CA LEU A 17 -46.51 60.93 -18.23
C LEU A 17 -45.85 59.89 -19.20
N PHE A 18 -45.77 58.58 -18.96
CA PHE A 18 -46.88 57.61 -18.95
C PHE A 18 -46.40 56.30 -18.29
N VAL A 19 -47.07 55.86 -17.23
CA VAL A 19 -47.13 54.46 -16.81
C VAL A 19 -48.60 54.07 -16.78
N PHE A 20 -48.87 52.90 -17.34
CA PHE A 20 -50.13 52.15 -17.36
C PHE A 20 -51.05 52.43 -16.16
N ALA A 21 -52.33 52.69 -16.46
CA ALA A 21 -53.43 52.55 -15.52
C ALA A 21 -54.56 51.72 -16.15
N ALA A 22 -55.30 51.08 -15.25
CA ALA A 22 -56.17 49.94 -15.44
C ALA A 22 -57.51 50.21 -16.15
N CYS A 23 -58.04 49.10 -16.68
CA CYS A 23 -59.41 48.59 -16.59
C CYS A 23 -60.51 49.46 -15.96
N GLU A 24 -61.66 49.46 -16.67
CA GLU A 24 -63.05 49.74 -16.25
C GLU A 24 -63.36 51.18 -15.80
N ALA A 25 -64.01 51.99 -16.63
CA ALA A 25 -65.42 51.99 -17.06
C ALA A 25 -66.30 52.91 -16.19
N GLU A 26 -67.20 53.62 -16.90
CA GLU A 26 -68.35 54.43 -16.42
C GLU A 26 -68.13 55.95 -16.18
N GLN A 27 -68.35 56.69 -17.27
CA GLN A 27 -69.23 57.87 -17.48
C GLN A 27 -70.02 58.51 -16.30
N PRO A 28 -70.68 59.69 -16.49
CA PRO A 28 -70.55 60.76 -17.51
C PRO A 28 -70.59 62.19 -16.91
N ALA A 29 -70.48 63.21 -17.75
CA ALA A 29 -71.45 64.31 -17.90
C ALA A 29 -70.79 65.61 -18.39
N GLU A 30 -71.33 66.22 -19.46
CA GLU A 30 -71.67 67.64 -19.39
C GLU A 30 -72.75 68.02 -20.42
N SER A 31 -73.72 68.79 -19.91
CA SER A 31 -74.73 69.70 -20.51
C SER A 31 -75.06 69.55 -22.01
N GLY A 32 -76.29 69.28 -22.45
CA GLY A 32 -77.49 70.13 -22.33
C GLY A 32 -77.41 71.29 -23.36
N ALA A 33 -78.21 71.43 -24.42
CA ALA A 33 -79.59 71.02 -24.63
C ALA A 33 -80.02 71.00 -26.14
N ARG A 34 -80.88 70.01 -26.45
CA ARG A 34 -82.09 70.00 -27.30
C ARG A 34 -82.07 70.42 -28.79
N THR A 35 -82.39 69.44 -29.64
CA THR A 35 -83.57 69.26 -30.55
C THR A 35 -83.23 68.76 -31.97
N GLU A 36 -83.73 67.54 -32.25
CA GLU A 36 -84.23 66.96 -33.53
C GLU A 36 -83.20 66.72 -34.67
N SER A 37 -82.73 65.49 -34.98
CA SER A 37 -83.39 64.27 -35.54
C SER A 37 -83.92 64.43 -36.98
N PRO A 38 -83.93 63.41 -37.88
CA PRO A 38 -83.15 62.15 -37.97
C PRO A 38 -82.53 61.87 -39.38
N ALA A 39 -81.75 60.78 -39.43
CA ALA A 39 -81.60 59.76 -40.50
C ALA A 39 -81.63 60.14 -42.00
N GLU A 40 -80.60 59.72 -42.75
CA GLU A 40 -80.69 58.63 -43.76
C GLU A 40 -79.32 58.33 -44.44
N LYS A 41 -79.00 57.04 -44.52
CA LYS A 41 -78.29 56.38 -45.65
C LYS A 41 -79.41 55.97 -46.65
N PRO A 42 -79.22 55.62 -47.95
CA PRO A 42 -78.05 54.94 -48.56
C PRO A 42 -77.81 55.22 -50.09
N SER A 43 -76.88 54.45 -50.69
CA SER A 43 -76.94 53.75 -52.01
C SER A 43 -77.28 54.45 -53.34
N ASP A 44 -76.41 54.14 -54.33
CA ASP A 44 -76.67 53.57 -55.67
C ASP A 44 -77.41 54.34 -56.79
N GLU A 45 -76.78 54.20 -57.97
CA GLU A 45 -77.34 53.97 -59.31
C GLU A 45 -78.12 55.06 -60.10
N GLN A 46 -77.56 55.31 -61.28
CA GLN A 46 -78.20 55.35 -62.61
C GLN A 46 -79.40 56.28 -62.93
N SER A 47 -79.13 57.15 -63.91
CA SER A 47 -79.89 57.35 -65.16
C SER A 47 -81.05 58.36 -65.25
N SER A 48 -81.12 58.92 -66.47
CA SER A 48 -82.25 59.53 -67.19
C SER A 48 -82.47 61.06 -67.11
N ALA A 49 -82.01 61.72 -68.19
CA ALA A 49 -82.77 62.44 -69.21
C ALA A 49 -83.95 63.39 -68.85
N GLY A 50 -83.90 64.58 -69.47
CA GLY A 50 -85.01 65.53 -69.72
C GLY A 50 -85.08 66.66 -68.68
N ASP A 51 -85.16 67.95 -69.00
CA ASP A 51 -85.47 68.65 -70.24
C ASP A 51 -84.90 70.09 -70.17
N ASN A 52 -84.54 70.62 -71.34
CA ASN A 52 -84.20 72.03 -71.64
C ASN A 52 -85.50 72.90 -71.49
N PRO A 53 -85.52 74.27 -71.56
CA PRO A 53 -84.68 75.08 -72.44
C PRO A 53 -84.22 76.47 -71.94
N GLN A 54 -83.36 77.06 -72.79
CA GLN A 54 -83.03 78.48 -73.01
C GLN A 54 -81.57 78.76 -72.62
N SER A 55 -80.67 79.25 -73.46
CA SER A 55 -80.77 79.77 -74.83
C SER A 55 -79.34 80.09 -75.32
N THR A 56 -79.06 79.84 -76.60
CA THR A 56 -78.04 80.50 -77.46
C THR A 56 -76.54 80.31 -77.12
N ILE A 57 -75.83 79.56 -77.97
CA ILE A 57 -74.70 79.98 -78.84
C ILE A 57 -74.26 78.75 -79.66
N ILE A 58 -73.98 78.94 -80.94
CA ILE A 58 -73.74 77.89 -81.94
C ILE A 58 -72.33 77.28 -81.74
N ASN A 59 -72.32 75.95 -81.60
CA ASN A 59 -71.20 74.99 -81.50
C ASN A 59 -70.87 74.40 -82.89
N ASN A 60 -69.63 73.96 -83.16
CA ASN A 60 -69.35 72.53 -83.48
C ASN A 60 -67.94 72.12 -83.98
N ASP A 61 -66.97 72.99 -84.30
CA ASP A 61 -65.78 72.49 -85.01
C ASP A 61 -64.57 72.01 -84.15
N ALA A 62 -64.42 72.43 -82.89
CA ALA A 62 -63.19 72.14 -82.11
C ALA A 62 -63.20 70.81 -81.30
N ALA A 63 -64.34 70.40 -80.73
CA ALA A 63 -64.42 69.19 -79.88
C ALA A 63 -64.28 67.86 -80.68
N VAL A 64 -64.71 67.87 -81.95
CA VAL A 64 -64.56 66.72 -82.86
C VAL A 64 -63.09 66.48 -83.21
N LEU A 65 -62.27 67.53 -83.29
CA LEU A 65 -60.85 67.45 -83.63
C LEU A 65 -59.99 66.85 -82.50
N LEU A 66 -60.29 67.17 -81.23
CA LEU A 66 -59.53 66.69 -80.07
C LEU A 66 -59.76 65.18 -79.81
N SER A 67 -61.00 64.72 -79.92
CA SER A 67 -61.35 63.30 -79.80
C SER A 67 -60.74 62.44 -80.93
N ALA A 68 -60.69 62.95 -82.16
CA ALA A 68 -60.06 62.27 -83.30
C ALA A 68 -58.54 62.07 -83.13
N ASN A 69 -57.87 62.88 -82.30
CA ASN A 69 -56.44 62.75 -81.96
C ASN A 69 -56.19 61.91 -80.68
N GLY A 70 -57.20 61.18 -80.19
CA GLY A 70 -57.06 60.23 -79.08
C GLY A 70 -57.13 60.85 -77.69
N PHE A 71 -57.56 62.12 -77.58
CA PHE A 71 -57.81 62.74 -76.30
C PHE A 71 -59.22 62.41 -75.79
N THR A 72 -59.30 62.06 -74.51
CA THR A 72 -60.57 61.81 -73.82
C THR A 72 -61.02 63.07 -73.09
N ASP A 73 -62.27 63.48 -73.34
CA ASP A 73 -62.96 64.56 -72.62
C ASP A 73 -63.28 64.12 -71.19
N ASP A 74 -62.99 64.96 -70.19
CA ASP A 74 -63.34 64.69 -68.80
C ASP A 74 -64.70 65.25 -68.37
N GLY A 75 -65.45 65.87 -69.28
CA GLY A 75 -66.84 66.31 -69.06
C GLY A 75 -66.98 67.75 -68.58
N ASP A 76 -65.88 68.41 -68.22
CA ASP A 76 -65.81 69.81 -67.77
C ASP A 76 -65.06 70.72 -68.78
N GLY A 77 -64.84 70.23 -70.00
CA GLY A 77 -64.17 70.95 -71.08
C GLY A 77 -62.65 70.76 -71.14
N ASN A 78 -62.07 69.78 -70.42
CA ASN A 78 -60.66 69.41 -70.53
C ASN A 78 -60.45 68.06 -71.21
N TYR A 79 -59.33 67.90 -71.91
CA TYR A 79 -59.04 66.74 -72.76
C TYR A 79 -57.69 66.10 -72.37
N ARG A 80 -57.63 64.77 -72.22
CA ARG A 80 -56.46 64.05 -71.67
C ARG A 80 -55.96 62.92 -72.58
N ILE A 81 -54.64 62.67 -72.57
CA ILE A 81 -54.00 61.49 -73.17
C ILE A 81 -52.85 61.00 -72.26
N THR A 82 -52.64 59.69 -72.19
CA THR A 82 -51.52 59.08 -71.43
C THR A 82 -50.58 58.37 -72.39
N LEU A 83 -49.26 58.57 -72.22
CA LEU A 83 -48.24 58.04 -73.12
C LEU A 83 -47.22 57.16 -72.36
N PRO A 84 -46.63 56.13 -72.99
CA PRO A 84 -45.50 55.38 -72.43
C PRO A 84 -44.31 56.29 -72.10
N ASN A 85 -43.48 55.93 -71.11
CA ASN A 85 -42.36 56.78 -70.70
C ASN A 85 -41.31 56.97 -71.81
N GLU A 86 -41.23 56.05 -72.76
CA GLU A 86 -40.34 56.13 -73.93
C GLU A 86 -40.79 57.23 -74.93
N THR A 87 -41.97 57.82 -74.75
CA THR A 87 -42.50 58.86 -75.66
C THR A 87 -41.93 60.23 -75.31
N GLU A 88 -40.95 60.68 -76.09
CA GLU A 88 -40.28 61.97 -75.89
C GLU A 88 -40.94 63.14 -76.65
N VAL A 89 -41.73 62.87 -77.69
CA VAL A 89 -42.36 63.89 -78.58
C VAL A 89 -43.76 63.46 -79.03
N TYR A 90 -44.73 64.38 -79.05
CA TYR A 90 -46.12 64.17 -79.50
C TYR A 90 -46.60 65.31 -80.45
N SER A 91 -47.44 65.07 -81.47
CA SER A 91 -47.87 66.08 -82.49
C SER A 91 -49.33 65.91 -82.98
N PHE A 92 -50.02 67.01 -83.29
CA PHE A 92 -51.43 67.10 -83.73
C PHE A 92 -51.58 67.38 -85.24
N ILE A 93 -52.64 66.89 -85.89
CA ILE A 93 -52.83 66.96 -87.36
C ILE A 93 -54.16 67.68 -87.71
N ASN A 94 -54.10 68.94 -88.23
CA ASN A 94 -55.07 69.67 -89.13
C ASN A 94 -55.32 71.19 -88.83
N GLN A 95 -55.60 71.99 -89.88
CA GLN A 95 -55.61 73.49 -89.99
C GLN A 95 -56.93 74.21 -89.57
N ILE A 96 -56.84 75.46 -89.04
CA ILE A 96 -57.99 76.36 -88.67
C ILE A 96 -57.81 77.76 -89.31
N THR A 97 -58.88 78.40 -89.82
CA THR A 97 -58.88 79.71 -90.55
C THR A 97 -59.45 80.88 -89.69
N VAL A 98 -58.90 82.11 -89.82
CA VAL A 98 -59.20 83.32 -89.00
C VAL A 98 -59.63 84.52 -89.88
N SER A 99 -60.50 85.44 -89.39
CA SER A 99 -61.06 86.60 -90.13
C SER A 99 -60.42 87.98 -89.83
N GLU A 100 -60.68 88.96 -90.70
CA GLU A 100 -59.81 90.11 -91.08
C GLU A 100 -59.58 91.24 -90.06
N ASN A 101 -60.10 91.20 -88.83
CA ASN A 101 -59.93 92.29 -87.86
C ASN A 101 -59.35 91.86 -86.49
N ALA A 102 -58.65 90.72 -86.43
CA ALA A 102 -57.94 90.28 -85.22
C ALA A 102 -56.57 90.98 -85.05
N THR A 103 -56.30 91.57 -83.88
CA THR A 103 -55.10 92.39 -83.59
C THR A 103 -53.94 91.67 -82.90
N TRP A 104 -53.92 90.34 -82.87
CA TRP A 104 -52.69 89.54 -82.63
C TRP A 104 -52.70 88.28 -83.49
N VAL A 105 -51.69 88.12 -84.35
CA VAL A 105 -51.52 86.94 -85.23
C VAL A 105 -50.10 86.39 -85.06
N ILE A 106 -50.00 85.07 -84.85
CA ILE A 106 -48.79 84.28 -85.00
C ILE A 106 -48.47 84.18 -86.52
N SER A 107 -47.26 84.64 -86.87
CA SER A 107 -46.42 84.31 -88.06
C SER A 107 -46.94 84.49 -89.50
N LEU A 108 -46.91 85.76 -89.96
CA LEU A 108 -46.40 86.34 -91.25
C LEU A 108 -46.36 85.54 -92.58
N ASP A 109 -47.00 86.09 -93.64
CA ASP A 109 -46.32 86.63 -94.84
C ASP A 109 -47.18 87.69 -95.57
N VAL A 110 -46.49 88.63 -96.19
CA VAL A 110 -46.87 89.90 -96.82
C VAL A 110 -47.62 89.62 -98.13
N TYR A 111 -48.76 90.31 -98.33
CA TYR A 111 -49.79 90.09 -99.38
C TYR A 111 -50.82 89.01 -99.04
N GLY A 112 -51.58 89.29 -97.95
CA GLY A 112 -52.80 88.62 -97.49
C GLY A 112 -53.29 87.39 -98.26
N MET A 113 -52.99 86.20 -97.70
CA MET A 113 -53.81 84.98 -97.59
C MET A 113 -53.09 84.01 -96.62
N ASN A 114 -53.79 83.52 -95.59
CA ASN A 114 -53.25 82.94 -94.33
C ASN A 114 -52.89 81.43 -94.38
N THR A 115 -51.73 81.00 -93.81
CA THR A 115 -51.50 79.64 -93.25
C THR A 115 -50.30 79.61 -92.25
N VAL A 116 -50.43 78.98 -91.07
CA VAL A 116 -49.33 78.75 -90.09
C VAL A 116 -49.13 77.25 -89.83
N LEU A 117 -47.86 76.83 -89.70
CA LEU A 117 -47.35 75.46 -89.43
C LEU A 117 -47.26 75.13 -87.91
N SER A 118 -47.31 73.82 -87.58
CA SER A 118 -47.28 73.12 -86.27
C SER A 118 -46.24 73.57 -85.22
N LYS A 119 -46.49 73.28 -83.91
CA LYS A 119 -45.57 73.50 -82.78
C LYS A 119 -45.33 72.25 -81.93
N THR A 120 -44.06 71.95 -81.62
CA THR A 120 -43.62 70.85 -80.73
C THR A 120 -43.45 71.34 -79.28
N ILE A 121 -43.76 70.50 -78.29
CA ILE A 121 -43.58 70.79 -76.85
C ILE A 121 -42.90 69.62 -76.13
N PRO A 122 -41.88 69.87 -75.28
CA PRO A 122 -41.26 68.84 -74.44
C PRO A 122 -42.18 68.45 -73.27
N VAL A 123 -42.16 67.18 -72.87
CA VAL A 123 -42.92 66.62 -71.75
C VAL A 123 -41.99 66.07 -70.66
N GLU A 124 -42.12 66.59 -69.44
CA GLU A 124 -41.42 66.12 -68.25
C GLU A 124 -42.12 64.89 -67.63
N ILE A 125 -41.43 64.15 -66.76
CA ILE A 125 -42.03 63.03 -66.03
C ILE A 125 -43.13 63.57 -65.10
N GLY A 126 -44.35 63.03 -65.18
CA GLY A 126 -45.54 63.53 -64.49
C GLY A 126 -46.58 64.15 -65.43
N ASP A 127 -47.55 64.87 -64.87
CA ASP A 127 -48.63 65.52 -65.62
C ASP A 127 -48.13 66.85 -66.23
N ASN A 128 -48.15 66.96 -67.57
CA ASN A 128 -47.78 68.18 -68.29
C ASN A 128 -49.04 68.86 -68.80
N VAL A 129 -49.28 70.10 -68.37
CA VAL A 129 -50.48 70.87 -68.72
C VAL A 129 -50.17 71.85 -69.86
N VAL A 130 -50.95 71.80 -70.93
CA VAL A 130 -50.82 72.59 -72.16
C VAL A 130 -52.13 73.32 -72.40
N TYR A 131 -52.08 74.63 -72.63
CA TYR A 131 -53.25 75.45 -72.88
C TYR A 131 -53.41 75.73 -74.38
N LEU A 132 -54.61 75.49 -74.91
CA LEU A 132 -55.02 75.72 -76.29
C LEU A 132 -56.07 76.82 -76.32
N ILE A 133 -55.90 77.84 -77.15
CA ILE A 133 -56.83 78.95 -77.29
C ILE A 133 -57.46 78.88 -78.69
N VAL A 134 -58.79 78.84 -78.74
CA VAL A 134 -59.57 78.77 -79.99
C VAL A 134 -60.50 79.99 -80.02
N ILE A 135 -60.39 80.81 -81.07
CA ILE A 135 -61.17 82.06 -81.21
C ILE A 135 -62.16 81.89 -82.37
N SER A 136 -63.43 82.25 -82.17
CA SER A 136 -64.46 82.17 -83.21
C SER A 136 -64.29 83.23 -84.28
N GLY A 137 -64.74 82.94 -85.51
CA GLY A 137 -64.46 83.74 -86.70
C GLY A 137 -65.04 85.17 -86.72
N ASP A 138 -65.94 85.50 -85.80
CA ASP A 138 -66.50 86.84 -85.57
C ASP A 138 -65.69 87.68 -84.55
N GLY A 139 -64.65 87.09 -83.93
CA GLY A 139 -63.69 87.78 -83.08
C GLY A 139 -64.19 88.12 -81.68
N GLU A 140 -65.44 87.82 -81.34
CA GLU A 140 -66.04 88.16 -80.04
C GLU A 140 -66.11 86.99 -79.04
N THR A 141 -65.87 85.74 -79.47
CA THR A 141 -65.85 84.57 -78.56
C THR A 141 -64.48 83.87 -78.54
N VAL A 142 -63.91 83.70 -77.34
CA VAL A 142 -62.65 82.97 -77.10
C VAL A 142 -62.94 81.77 -76.20
N ALA A 143 -62.59 80.56 -76.65
CA ALA A 143 -62.63 79.34 -75.85
C ALA A 143 -61.20 78.90 -75.48
N PHE A 144 -61.01 78.54 -74.20
CA PHE A 144 -59.75 78.00 -73.67
C PHE A 144 -59.93 76.52 -73.38
N TYR A 145 -59.02 75.69 -73.91
CA TYR A 145 -58.92 74.28 -73.57
C TYR A 145 -57.65 74.05 -72.77
N THR A 146 -57.77 73.26 -71.71
CA THR A 146 -56.61 72.76 -70.97
C THR A 146 -56.42 71.30 -71.33
N MET A 147 -55.20 70.92 -71.64
CA MET A 147 -54.84 69.59 -72.07
C MET A 147 -53.74 69.04 -71.18
N THR A 148 -53.91 67.81 -70.68
CA THR A 148 -52.92 67.19 -69.79
C THR A 148 -52.32 65.94 -70.44
N VAL A 149 -50.99 65.92 -70.56
CA VAL A 149 -50.20 64.81 -71.08
C VAL A 149 -49.34 64.24 -69.95
N ARG A 150 -49.64 63.02 -69.49
CA ARG A 150 -48.88 62.36 -68.42
C ARG A 150 -47.82 61.39 -68.96
N ARG A 151 -46.56 61.58 -68.55
CA ARG A 151 -45.44 60.67 -68.82
C ARG A 151 -45.07 59.90 -67.54
N ARG A 152 -45.05 58.56 -67.57
CA ARG A 152 -44.89 57.71 -66.37
C ARG A 152 -43.45 57.69 -65.82
N PRO A 153 -43.23 57.75 -64.49
CA PRO A 153 -41.91 57.57 -63.88
C PRO A 153 -41.30 56.17 -64.06
N LEU A 154 -39.98 56.06 -63.97
CA LEU A 154 -39.23 54.80 -63.81
C LEU A 154 -38.77 54.64 -62.36
N TYR A 155 -38.87 53.42 -61.84
CA TYR A 155 -38.43 53.07 -60.49
C TYR A 155 -37.36 51.97 -60.51
N THR A 156 -36.39 52.09 -59.61
CA THR A 156 -35.32 51.11 -59.41
C THR A 156 -35.76 50.06 -58.39
N VAL A 157 -35.58 48.80 -58.77
CA VAL A 157 -35.79 47.63 -57.92
C VAL A 157 -34.43 47.02 -57.58
N THR A 158 -34.03 47.15 -56.33
CA THR A 158 -32.73 46.65 -55.82
C THR A 158 -32.93 45.34 -55.06
N PHE A 159 -32.17 44.31 -55.40
CA PHE A 159 -32.20 43.02 -54.71
C PHE A 159 -31.14 42.95 -53.62
N ASN A 160 -31.55 43.05 -52.36
CA ASN A 160 -30.68 42.84 -51.23
C ASN A 160 -30.66 41.33 -50.87
N THR A 161 -29.54 40.67 -51.13
CA THR A 161 -29.41 39.22 -50.91
C THR A 161 -29.18 38.84 -49.44
N ASN A 162 -29.09 39.81 -48.53
CA ASN A 162 -28.87 39.59 -47.09
C ASN A 162 -27.67 38.65 -46.81
N GLY A 163 -26.56 38.87 -47.53
CA GLY A 163 -25.30 38.13 -47.39
C GLY A 163 -25.17 36.90 -48.29
N GLY A 164 -26.10 36.65 -49.22
CA GLY A 164 -25.93 35.67 -50.31
C GLY A 164 -25.22 36.25 -51.54
N THR A 165 -24.97 35.43 -52.56
CA THR A 165 -24.37 35.85 -53.84
C THR A 165 -25.12 37.02 -54.45
N ALA A 166 -24.38 38.01 -54.98
CA ALA A 166 -24.96 39.25 -55.51
C ALA A 166 -25.93 39.00 -56.68
N VAL A 167 -26.98 39.83 -56.75
CA VAL A 167 -28.01 39.81 -57.80
C VAL A 167 -28.13 41.23 -58.38
N ASN A 168 -28.23 41.35 -59.70
CA ASN A 168 -28.33 42.63 -60.40
C ASN A 168 -29.68 43.31 -60.18
N SER A 169 -29.69 44.65 -60.04
CA SER A 169 -30.91 45.47 -59.95
C SER A 169 -31.70 45.53 -61.26
N GLN A 170 -32.99 45.86 -61.19
CA GLN A 170 -33.88 46.08 -62.33
C GLN A 170 -34.43 47.51 -62.34
N THR A 171 -34.86 47.98 -63.52
CA THR A 171 -35.56 49.26 -63.71
C THR A 171 -36.93 48.98 -64.31
N VAL A 172 -38.01 49.48 -63.69
CA VAL A 172 -39.41 49.15 -64.04
C VAL A 172 -40.25 50.43 -64.14
N GLU A 173 -41.13 50.52 -65.14
CA GLU A 173 -42.07 51.64 -65.32
C GLU A 173 -43.22 51.61 -64.29
N GLU A 174 -43.71 52.80 -63.89
CA GLU A 174 -44.87 52.94 -62.98
C GLU A 174 -46.09 52.12 -63.46
N GLY A 175 -46.58 51.23 -62.59
CA GLY A 175 -47.72 50.37 -62.86
C GLY A 175 -47.39 49.02 -63.53
N TYR A 176 -46.11 48.74 -63.82
CA TYR A 176 -45.63 47.44 -64.34
C TYR A 176 -44.98 46.57 -63.26
N TYR A 177 -44.70 45.30 -63.58
CA TYR A 177 -44.19 44.28 -62.66
C TYR A 177 -42.68 44.06 -62.80
N ALA A 178 -41.98 43.84 -61.69
CA ALA A 178 -40.59 43.39 -61.70
C ALA A 178 -40.49 41.88 -62.01
N THR A 179 -39.39 41.43 -62.64
CA THR A 179 -39.16 40.00 -62.88
C THR A 179 -38.47 39.37 -61.67
N GLU A 180 -38.91 38.20 -61.23
CA GLU A 180 -38.23 37.49 -60.14
C GLU A 180 -36.83 37.02 -60.58
N PRO A 181 -35.74 37.39 -59.88
CA PRO A 181 -34.39 36.96 -60.24
C PRO A 181 -34.10 35.53 -59.74
N GLN A 182 -33.08 34.89 -60.31
CA GLN A 182 -32.65 33.56 -59.83
C GLN A 182 -32.31 33.57 -58.34
N ALA A 183 -32.65 32.47 -57.67
CA ALA A 183 -32.36 32.24 -56.26
C ALA A 183 -30.87 32.44 -55.98
N ALA A 184 -30.54 33.40 -55.11
CA ALA A 184 -29.18 33.62 -54.64
C ALA A 184 -28.68 32.38 -53.86
N GLN A 185 -27.36 32.23 -53.74
CA GLN A 185 -26.73 31.17 -52.94
C GLN A 185 -26.12 31.76 -51.68
N LYS A 186 -26.34 31.13 -50.52
CA LYS A 186 -25.75 31.51 -49.24
C LYS A 186 -25.39 30.23 -48.49
N ALA A 187 -24.10 30.06 -48.17
CA ALA A 187 -23.62 28.82 -47.54
C ALA A 187 -24.33 28.57 -46.19
N GLY A 188 -24.90 27.37 -46.01
CA GLY A 188 -25.64 26.98 -44.80
C GLY A 188 -27.07 27.51 -44.75
N TYR A 189 -27.57 28.10 -45.84
CA TYR A 189 -28.91 28.65 -45.93
C TYR A 189 -29.62 28.20 -47.20
N THR A 190 -30.88 27.82 -47.05
CA THR A 190 -31.78 27.55 -48.17
C THR A 190 -32.54 28.82 -48.51
N PHE A 191 -32.51 29.19 -49.79
CA PHE A 191 -33.30 30.31 -50.29
C PHE A 191 -34.78 29.95 -50.25
N VAL A 192 -35.61 30.77 -49.58
CA VAL A 192 -37.05 30.50 -49.44
C VAL A 192 -37.80 31.21 -50.57
N ASN A 193 -37.71 32.53 -50.56
CA ASN A 193 -38.31 33.42 -51.55
C ASN A 193 -37.72 34.83 -51.39
N TRP A 194 -38.08 35.73 -52.31
CA TRP A 194 -37.94 37.16 -52.09
C TRP A 194 -39.14 37.67 -51.28
N ASN A 195 -38.94 38.67 -50.42
CA ASN A 195 -40.00 39.26 -49.59
C ASN A 195 -40.93 40.21 -50.37
N PHE A 196 -41.24 39.87 -51.61
CA PHE A 196 -42.06 40.67 -52.51
C PHE A 196 -42.89 39.75 -53.39
N ASP A 197 -44.15 40.13 -53.57
CA ASP A 197 -45.02 39.49 -54.54
C ASP A 197 -44.79 40.13 -55.92
N PHE A 198 -44.10 39.42 -56.80
CA PHE A 198 -43.80 39.90 -58.16
C PHE A 198 -45.03 40.08 -59.05
N THR A 199 -46.23 39.73 -58.56
CA THR A 199 -47.51 40.06 -59.22
C THR A 199 -48.10 41.39 -58.77
N SER A 200 -47.40 42.15 -57.92
CA SER A 200 -47.77 43.51 -57.51
C SER A 200 -47.05 44.59 -58.34
N PRO A 201 -47.75 45.65 -58.79
CA PRO A 201 -47.16 46.68 -59.63
C PRO A 201 -46.16 47.57 -58.86
N ILE A 202 -45.10 47.99 -59.53
CA ILE A 202 -44.10 48.92 -59.01
C ILE A 202 -44.59 50.35 -59.18
N VAL A 203 -44.74 51.06 -58.06
CA VAL A 203 -45.20 52.45 -58.00
C VAL A 203 -44.23 53.36 -57.26
N GLU A 204 -43.09 52.83 -56.82
CA GLU A 204 -41.98 53.55 -56.18
C GLU A 204 -40.68 52.72 -56.24
N ASN A 205 -39.54 53.32 -55.91
CA ASN A 205 -38.28 52.57 -55.75
C ASN A 205 -38.44 51.51 -54.66
N LYS A 206 -38.08 50.25 -54.94
CA LYS A 206 -38.23 49.14 -54.01
C LYS A 206 -36.90 48.44 -53.73
N ILE A 207 -36.69 48.11 -52.45
CA ILE A 207 -35.65 47.17 -52.03
C ILE A 207 -36.34 45.86 -51.71
N ILE A 208 -36.10 44.85 -52.56
CA ILE A 208 -36.60 43.49 -52.37
C ILE A 208 -35.48 42.67 -51.74
N SER A 209 -35.78 42.03 -50.62
CA SER A 209 -34.80 41.32 -49.80
C SER A 209 -35.02 39.81 -49.86
N ALA A 210 -33.93 39.04 -49.97
CA ALA A 210 -33.98 37.59 -49.93
C ALA A 210 -34.35 37.10 -48.52
N VAL A 211 -35.29 36.17 -48.44
CA VAL A 211 -35.66 35.45 -47.22
C VAL A 211 -34.93 34.11 -47.21
N TRP A 212 -34.24 33.84 -46.11
CA TRP A 212 -33.41 32.64 -45.94
C TRP A 212 -33.92 31.78 -44.80
N GLN A 213 -33.86 30.48 -44.98
CA GLN A 213 -34.03 29.50 -43.92
C GLN A 213 -32.66 28.87 -43.63
N ALA A 214 -32.22 28.89 -42.37
CA ALA A 214 -30.99 28.21 -41.98
C ALA A 214 -31.13 26.71 -42.20
N ASN A 215 -30.12 26.09 -42.83
CA ASN A 215 -30.09 24.66 -43.03
C ASN A 215 -29.97 23.98 -41.66
N THR A 216 -30.74 22.91 -41.44
CA THR A 216 -30.76 22.15 -40.18
C THR A 216 -29.72 21.03 -40.15
N ASP A 217 -29.04 20.80 -41.27
CA ASP A 217 -28.12 19.68 -41.52
C ASP A 217 -26.70 20.15 -41.90
N THR A 218 -26.32 21.38 -41.55
CA THR A 218 -24.99 21.91 -41.86
C THR A 218 -23.92 21.14 -41.09
N PRO A 219 -22.90 20.59 -41.79
CA PRO A 219 -21.90 19.74 -41.15
C PRO A 219 -20.98 20.53 -40.22
N TYR A 220 -20.55 19.88 -39.15
CA TYR A 220 -19.49 20.35 -38.26
C TYR A 220 -18.79 19.14 -37.63
N LYS A 221 -17.66 19.37 -36.97
CA LYS A 221 -16.90 18.30 -36.32
C LYS A 221 -16.67 18.60 -34.85
N VAL A 222 -16.59 17.54 -34.06
CA VAL A 222 -16.07 17.57 -32.69
C VAL A 222 -14.81 16.73 -32.66
N GLU A 223 -13.69 17.34 -32.29
CA GLU A 223 -12.38 16.71 -32.17
C GLU A 223 -12.03 16.53 -30.70
N TYR A 224 -11.64 15.30 -30.32
CA TYR A 224 -11.30 14.91 -28.96
C TYR A 224 -9.79 14.68 -28.84
N TYR A 225 -9.16 15.43 -27.95
CA TYR A 225 -7.71 15.49 -27.77
C TYR A 225 -7.32 14.99 -26.37
N LEU A 226 -6.46 13.98 -26.29
CA LEU A 226 -5.96 13.43 -25.02
C LEU A 226 -4.54 13.92 -24.73
N GLU A 227 -4.28 14.28 -23.48
CA GLU A 227 -2.96 14.74 -23.03
C GLU A 227 -1.91 13.62 -23.14
N ASN A 228 -0.77 13.96 -23.73
CA ASN A 228 0.36 13.06 -23.87
C ASN A 228 1.03 12.81 -22.51
N LEU A 229 1.81 11.72 -22.45
CA LEU A 229 2.57 11.36 -21.25
C LEU A 229 3.84 12.22 -21.10
N GLU A 230 4.63 12.30 -22.17
CA GLU A 230 6.00 12.84 -22.18
C GLU A 230 6.07 14.37 -22.28
N ASP A 231 4.99 15.02 -22.69
CA ASP A 231 4.92 16.46 -22.88
C ASP A 231 3.58 17.03 -22.36
N ASN A 232 3.38 18.34 -22.54
CA ASN A 232 2.14 19.02 -22.20
C ASN A 232 1.24 19.24 -23.44
N ASP A 233 1.53 18.54 -24.54
CA ASP A 233 0.73 18.57 -25.75
C ASP A 233 -0.37 17.52 -25.72
N TYR A 234 -1.26 17.59 -26.72
CA TYR A 234 -2.42 16.71 -26.84
C TYR A 234 -2.47 16.10 -28.23
N THR A 235 -2.81 14.82 -28.29
CA THR A 235 -2.97 14.09 -29.54
C THR A 235 -4.44 13.94 -29.89
N LEU A 236 -4.79 14.25 -31.15
CA LEU A 236 -6.13 13.99 -31.68
C LEU A 236 -6.39 12.49 -31.63
N THR A 237 -7.39 12.09 -30.84
CA THR A 237 -7.71 10.68 -30.59
C THR A 237 -8.96 10.26 -31.36
N GLU A 238 -9.97 11.13 -31.42
CA GLU A 238 -11.23 10.81 -32.09
C GLU A 238 -11.85 12.06 -32.72
N THR A 239 -12.59 11.86 -33.82
CA THR A 239 -13.38 12.91 -34.48
C THR A 239 -14.80 12.42 -34.69
N ALA A 240 -15.79 13.16 -34.15
CA ALA A 240 -17.20 12.96 -34.45
C ALA A 240 -17.61 13.95 -35.55
N ASN A 241 -18.14 13.44 -36.67
CA ASN A 241 -18.74 14.26 -37.71
C ASN A 241 -20.24 14.36 -37.44
N LEU A 242 -20.75 15.58 -37.27
CA LEU A 242 -22.12 15.87 -36.86
C LEU A 242 -22.74 16.90 -37.80
N THR A 243 -24.05 17.11 -37.67
CA THR A 243 -24.81 18.11 -38.43
C THR A 243 -25.71 18.90 -37.48
N GLY A 244 -25.94 20.18 -37.76
CA GLY A 244 -26.88 20.99 -37.00
C GLY A 244 -27.29 22.27 -37.72
N THR A 245 -28.07 23.11 -37.04
CA THR A 245 -28.64 24.31 -37.65
C THR A 245 -27.61 25.43 -37.79
N THR A 246 -27.45 25.98 -39.00
CA THR A 246 -26.53 27.11 -39.25
C THR A 246 -26.81 28.31 -38.34
N ASP A 247 -25.72 28.95 -37.90
CA ASP A 247 -25.70 30.10 -37.00
C ASP A 247 -26.35 29.87 -35.63
N THR A 248 -26.55 28.61 -35.25
CA THR A 248 -26.87 28.22 -33.87
C THR A 248 -25.64 27.71 -33.12
N THR A 249 -25.72 27.70 -31.80
CA THR A 249 -24.66 27.18 -30.92
C THR A 249 -24.74 25.66 -30.86
N ALA A 250 -23.68 24.99 -31.32
CA ALA A 250 -23.47 23.56 -31.05
C ALA A 250 -22.78 23.37 -29.70
N TYR A 251 -23.10 22.26 -29.05
CA TYR A 251 -22.42 21.80 -27.84
C TYR A 251 -21.76 20.47 -28.13
N ALA A 252 -20.47 20.36 -27.83
CA ALA A 252 -19.77 19.09 -27.91
C ALA A 252 -20.23 18.19 -26.77
N GLU A 253 -20.58 16.94 -27.09
CA GLU A 253 -20.80 15.90 -26.09
C GLU A 253 -19.46 15.57 -25.41
N ILE A 254 -19.41 15.74 -24.08
CA ILE A 254 -18.24 15.36 -23.30
C ILE A 254 -18.27 13.84 -23.09
N LYS A 255 -17.27 13.15 -23.62
CA LYS A 255 -17.13 11.70 -23.52
C LYS A 255 -16.37 11.32 -22.25
N ALA A 256 -16.60 10.11 -21.78
CA ALA A 256 -15.78 9.50 -20.73
C ALA A 256 -14.59 8.78 -21.37
N PHE A 257 -13.38 9.27 -21.12
CA PHE A 257 -12.14 8.58 -21.44
C PHE A 257 -11.52 8.07 -20.14
N GLU A 258 -11.27 6.76 -20.04
CA GLU A 258 -10.72 6.14 -18.83
C GLU A 258 -9.37 6.77 -18.47
N HIS A 259 -9.19 7.16 -17.21
CA HIS A 259 -8.01 7.88 -16.71
C HIS A 259 -7.75 9.27 -17.31
N PHE A 260 -8.74 9.88 -17.96
CA PHE A 260 -8.66 11.27 -18.40
C PHE A 260 -9.87 12.08 -17.90
N THR A 261 -9.63 13.35 -17.61
CA THR A 261 -10.65 14.29 -17.17
C THR A 261 -10.77 15.42 -18.18
N ALA A 262 -11.99 15.73 -18.62
CA ALA A 262 -12.23 16.85 -19.53
C ALA A 262 -11.79 18.16 -18.86
N THR A 263 -10.99 18.96 -19.57
CA THR A 263 -10.53 20.28 -19.08
C THR A 263 -11.67 21.26 -18.86
N LYS A 264 -12.80 21.05 -19.55
CA LYS A 264 -14.01 21.83 -19.43
C LYS A 264 -15.22 20.90 -19.45
N ASN A 265 -16.19 21.20 -18.60
CA ASN A 265 -17.46 20.48 -18.53
C ASN A 265 -18.42 20.83 -19.68
N THR A 266 -18.11 21.88 -20.45
CA THR A 266 -18.91 22.32 -21.60
C THR A 266 -18.01 22.97 -22.63
N VAL A 267 -18.10 22.52 -23.88
CA VAL A 267 -17.45 23.12 -25.04
C VAL A 267 -18.52 23.43 -26.07
N SER A 268 -18.59 24.69 -26.49
CA SER A 268 -19.60 25.16 -27.43
C SER A 268 -19.00 26.08 -28.49
N GLY A 269 -19.67 26.19 -29.63
CA GLY A 269 -19.30 27.11 -30.69
C GLY A 269 -20.35 27.14 -31.79
N ASN A 270 -20.30 28.19 -32.62
CA ASN A 270 -21.31 28.41 -33.64
C ASN A 270 -21.09 27.50 -34.86
N ILE A 271 -22.19 26.99 -35.44
CA ILE A 271 -22.15 26.21 -36.69
C ILE A 271 -22.10 27.20 -37.86
N ALA A 272 -20.91 27.38 -38.44
CA ALA A 272 -20.69 28.24 -39.58
C ALA A 272 -21.31 27.61 -40.84
N GLY A 273 -21.98 28.41 -41.66
CA GLY A 273 -22.67 27.96 -42.88
C GLY A 273 -21.77 27.30 -43.94
N ASN A 274 -20.44 27.44 -43.83
CA ASN A 274 -19.49 26.79 -44.74
C ASN A 274 -19.20 25.31 -44.40
N GLY A 275 -19.75 24.77 -43.31
CA GLY A 275 -19.60 23.38 -42.93
C GLY A 275 -18.26 23.01 -42.26
N ASN A 276 -17.40 24.01 -41.97
CA ASN A 276 -16.03 23.80 -41.47
C ASN A 276 -15.88 24.07 -39.97
N SER A 277 -16.98 24.24 -39.22
CA SER A 277 -16.90 24.42 -37.77
C SER A 277 -16.29 23.19 -37.10
N VAL A 278 -15.32 23.43 -36.21
CA VAL A 278 -14.67 22.38 -35.42
C VAL A 278 -14.68 22.79 -33.94
N LEU A 279 -15.35 21.99 -33.12
CA LEU A 279 -15.28 22.09 -31.66
C LEU A 279 -14.16 21.18 -31.16
N LYS A 280 -13.26 21.70 -30.32
CA LYS A 280 -12.13 20.93 -29.78
C LYS A 280 -12.31 20.70 -28.28
N VAL A 281 -12.33 19.44 -27.87
CA VAL A 281 -12.44 19.03 -26.47
C VAL A 281 -11.12 18.43 -26.03
N TYR A 282 -10.51 18.98 -24.98
CA TYR A 282 -9.22 18.56 -24.45
C TYR A 282 -9.39 17.84 -23.11
N TYR A 283 -8.71 16.72 -22.91
CA TYR A 283 -8.75 15.94 -21.68
C TYR A 283 -7.36 15.80 -21.05
N THR A 284 -7.22 16.25 -19.81
CA THR A 284 -6.02 16.08 -19.01
C THR A 284 -5.92 14.68 -18.45
N ARG A 285 -4.71 14.14 -18.42
CA ARG A 285 -4.41 12.82 -17.89
C ARG A 285 -4.54 12.85 -16.37
N ASN A 286 -5.26 11.86 -15.81
CA ASN A 286 -5.42 11.74 -14.37
C ASN A 286 -4.05 11.52 -13.71
N LYS A 287 -3.98 11.91 -12.44
CA LYS A 287 -2.76 11.96 -11.66
C LYS A 287 -2.95 11.13 -10.39
N TYR A 288 -1.96 10.33 -10.05
CA TYR A 288 -2.02 9.38 -8.93
C TYR A 288 -0.85 9.58 -7.98
N SER A 289 -1.13 9.43 -6.69
CA SER A 289 -0.17 9.54 -5.60
C SER A 289 0.57 8.23 -5.43
N ILE A 290 1.88 8.26 -5.64
CA ILE A 290 2.77 7.10 -5.51
C ILE A 290 3.77 7.39 -4.41
N SER A 291 3.85 6.50 -3.43
CA SER A 291 4.89 6.55 -2.39
C SER A 291 5.61 5.21 -2.27
N ILE A 292 6.94 5.27 -2.30
CA ILE A 292 7.81 4.14 -2.04
C ILE A 292 8.71 4.53 -0.87
N SER A 293 8.54 3.84 0.25
CA SER A 293 9.29 4.06 1.48
C SER A 293 9.79 2.75 2.08
N ALA A 294 10.55 2.85 3.16
CA ALA A 294 11.13 1.73 3.87
C ALA A 294 10.98 1.93 5.38
N SER A 295 10.88 0.82 6.11
CA SER A 295 10.99 0.81 7.58
C SER A 295 12.43 1.10 8.01
N ASP A 296 12.60 1.30 9.31
CA ASP A 296 13.92 1.29 9.92
C ASP A 296 14.66 -0.01 9.57
N ASN A 297 15.99 0.06 9.41
CA ASN A 297 16.89 -1.02 8.97
C ASN A 297 16.77 -1.47 7.51
N VAL A 298 15.99 -0.78 6.67
CA VAL A 298 15.92 -1.05 5.23
C VAL A 298 16.40 0.15 4.44
N ILE A 299 17.29 -0.08 3.48
CA ILE A 299 17.83 0.94 2.57
C ILE A 299 17.26 0.67 1.18
N LEU A 300 16.74 1.70 0.53
CA LEU A 300 16.27 1.63 -0.86
C LEU A 300 17.31 2.22 -1.79
N ASP A 301 17.51 1.58 -2.95
CA ASP A 301 18.34 2.14 -4.03
C ASP A 301 17.69 3.41 -4.64
N LYS A 302 16.35 3.47 -4.64
CA LYS A 302 15.54 4.57 -5.15
C LYS A 302 14.34 4.84 -4.24
N THR A 303 13.97 6.10 -4.12
CA THR A 303 12.76 6.52 -3.41
C THR A 303 11.86 7.33 -4.34
N TYR A 304 10.55 7.18 -4.16
CA TYR A 304 9.54 7.91 -4.91
C TYR A 304 8.51 8.46 -3.94
N SER A 305 8.19 9.74 -4.07
CA SER A 305 7.13 10.38 -3.29
C SER A 305 6.58 11.55 -4.07
N GLY A 306 5.37 11.42 -4.58
CA GLY A 306 4.74 12.47 -5.36
C GLY A 306 3.53 12.02 -6.13
N THR A 307 3.06 12.91 -7.00
CA THR A 307 1.91 12.67 -7.85
C THR A 307 2.36 12.57 -9.32
N TYR A 308 1.95 11.49 -9.99
CA TYR A 308 2.42 11.14 -11.33
C TYR A 308 1.26 10.97 -12.30
N LYS A 309 1.48 11.32 -13.57
CA LYS A 309 0.50 11.13 -14.66
C LYS A 309 0.20 9.63 -14.84
N TYR A 310 -1.04 9.28 -15.17
CA TYR A 310 -1.44 7.91 -15.51
C TYR A 310 -0.56 7.30 -16.61
N GLY A 311 0.01 6.13 -16.35
CA GLY A 311 0.93 5.45 -17.27
C GLY A 311 2.40 5.87 -17.16
N TYR A 312 2.73 6.80 -16.25
CA TYR A 312 4.13 7.08 -15.92
C TYR A 312 4.81 5.80 -15.42
N SER A 313 5.98 5.49 -15.98
CA SER A 313 6.71 4.26 -15.68
C SER A 313 7.78 4.48 -14.61
N PHE A 314 7.78 3.60 -13.61
CA PHE A 314 8.80 3.52 -12.58
C PHE A 314 9.74 2.37 -12.88
N GLU A 315 11.04 2.61 -12.70
CA GLU A 315 12.03 1.54 -12.75
C GLU A 315 11.85 0.57 -11.57
N SER A 316 12.48 -0.61 -11.66
CA SER A 316 12.51 -1.52 -10.53
C SER A 316 13.23 -0.87 -9.33
N VAL A 317 12.73 -1.16 -8.13
CA VAL A 317 13.30 -0.69 -6.86
C VAL A 317 13.75 -1.89 -6.04
N THR A 318 14.96 -1.80 -5.49
CA THR A 318 15.59 -2.85 -4.71
C THR A 318 15.78 -2.38 -3.27
N ALA A 319 15.29 -3.19 -2.33
CA ALA A 319 15.51 -3.03 -0.91
C ALA A 319 16.73 -3.83 -0.46
N THR A 320 17.65 -3.18 0.24
CA THR A 320 18.71 -3.83 0.99
C THR A 320 18.35 -3.79 2.47
N PHE A 321 18.13 -4.96 3.07
CA PHE A 321 17.93 -5.09 4.51
C PHE A 321 19.29 -5.14 5.22
N ASN A 322 19.50 -4.26 6.18
CA ASN A 322 20.65 -4.34 7.08
C ASN A 322 20.39 -5.51 8.03
N GLU A 323 21.06 -6.63 7.80
CA GLU A 323 20.93 -7.83 8.62
C GLU A 323 21.44 -7.54 10.02
N TYR A 324 20.53 -7.18 10.93
CA TYR A 324 20.83 -6.99 12.34
C TYR A 324 20.19 -8.08 13.16
N ILE A 325 20.93 -8.60 14.13
CA ILE A 325 20.40 -9.55 15.10
C ILE A 325 19.19 -8.92 15.80
N GLY A 326 18.15 -9.73 16.00
CA GLY A 326 16.87 -9.29 16.53
C GLY A 326 15.87 -8.76 15.50
N TYR A 327 16.26 -8.53 14.25
CA TYR A 327 15.34 -8.11 13.19
C TYR A 327 15.20 -9.16 12.10
N GLU A 328 14.06 -9.17 11.43
CA GLU A 328 13.81 -10.03 10.27
C GLU A 328 13.18 -9.24 9.11
N TRP A 329 13.57 -9.61 7.89
CA TRP A 329 12.97 -9.10 6.66
C TRP A 329 11.57 -9.69 6.49
N VAL A 330 10.58 -8.84 6.23
CA VAL A 330 9.19 -9.26 5.98
C VAL A 330 8.90 -9.29 4.48
N GLY A 331 9.24 -8.21 3.78
CA GLY A 331 8.86 -8.02 2.37
C GLY A 331 8.41 -6.60 2.08
N TRP A 332 7.95 -6.39 0.85
CA TRP A 332 7.24 -5.18 0.46
C TRP A 332 5.77 -5.30 0.83
N CYS A 333 5.23 -4.30 1.54
CA CYS A 333 3.81 -4.15 1.76
C CYS A 333 3.22 -3.16 0.76
N LYS A 334 2.14 -3.53 0.07
CA LYS A 334 1.37 -2.67 -0.83
C LYS A 334 0.07 -2.30 -0.14
N ASP A 335 -0.17 -1.01 0.07
CA ASP A 335 -1.37 -0.47 0.72
C ASP A 335 -1.66 -1.11 2.10
N GLY A 336 -0.60 -1.48 2.83
CA GLY A 336 -0.67 -2.09 4.17
C GLY A 336 -0.67 -3.62 4.20
N GLU A 337 -0.79 -4.29 3.05
CA GLU A 337 -0.77 -5.76 2.97
C GLU A 337 0.52 -6.27 2.34
N LEU A 338 1.01 -7.43 2.79
CA LEU A 338 2.21 -8.05 2.21
C LEU A 338 2.00 -8.32 0.71
N PHE A 339 2.84 -7.71 -0.12
CA PHE A 339 2.79 -7.81 -1.58
C PHE A 339 3.79 -8.84 -2.12
N THR A 340 5.03 -8.81 -1.63
CA THR A 340 6.06 -9.80 -1.98
C THR A 340 7.11 -9.91 -0.88
N ALA A 341 7.64 -11.11 -0.65
CA ALA A 341 8.80 -11.34 0.22
C ALA A 341 10.13 -11.08 -0.50
N GLU A 342 10.12 -10.88 -1.81
CA GLU A 342 11.32 -10.57 -2.58
C GLU A 342 11.92 -9.22 -2.17
N LYS A 343 13.24 -9.08 -2.28
CA LYS A 343 13.93 -7.82 -1.99
C LYS A 343 13.75 -6.77 -3.10
N GLN A 344 13.15 -7.12 -4.23
CA GLN A 344 12.96 -6.23 -5.37
C GLN A 344 11.49 -6.20 -5.80
N ILE A 345 11.00 -5.02 -6.15
CA ILE A 345 9.76 -4.86 -6.93
C ILE A 345 10.13 -4.54 -8.38
N ALA A 346 9.47 -5.22 -9.33
CA ALA A 346 9.67 -4.98 -10.75
C ALA A 346 9.22 -3.57 -11.16
N ALA A 347 9.66 -3.12 -12.34
CA ALA A 347 9.17 -1.89 -12.93
C ALA A 347 7.63 -1.92 -13.06
N PHE A 348 6.99 -0.78 -12.81
CA PHE A 348 5.53 -0.68 -12.78
C PHE A 348 5.05 0.69 -13.25
N THR A 349 3.75 0.83 -13.49
CA THR A 349 3.10 2.05 -13.99
C THR A 349 2.19 2.69 -12.96
N ALA A 350 2.10 4.03 -12.98
CA ALA A 350 1.12 4.78 -12.19
C ALA A 350 -0.29 4.55 -12.76
N GLU A 351 -1.05 3.63 -12.16
CA GLU A 351 -2.42 3.29 -12.57
C GLU A 351 -3.49 3.77 -11.58
N ARG A 352 -3.09 3.90 -10.31
CA ARG A 352 -3.91 4.36 -9.19
C ARG A 352 -3.02 4.88 -8.06
N ASP A 353 -3.64 5.45 -7.03
CA ASP A 353 -2.94 5.75 -5.78
C ASP A 353 -2.43 4.44 -5.16
N VAL A 354 -1.15 4.40 -4.77
CA VAL A 354 -0.54 3.22 -4.17
C VAL A 354 0.64 3.59 -3.27
N SER A 355 0.77 2.88 -2.16
CA SER A 355 1.93 2.95 -1.27
C SER A 355 2.64 1.62 -1.18
N TYR A 356 3.94 1.61 -1.47
CA TYR A 356 4.83 0.47 -1.24
C TYR A 356 5.77 0.77 -0.08
N VAL A 357 5.81 -0.12 0.90
CA VAL A 357 6.71 0.00 2.07
C VAL A 357 7.56 -1.26 2.19
N ALA A 358 8.86 -1.15 1.97
CA ALA A 358 9.80 -2.23 2.25
C ALA A 358 9.93 -2.38 3.78
N THR A 359 9.60 -3.56 4.29
CA THR A 359 9.36 -3.75 5.72
C THR A 359 10.30 -4.81 6.30
N ALA A 360 11.00 -4.42 7.35
CA ALA A 360 11.60 -5.31 8.34
C ALA A 360 10.92 -5.07 9.70
N LYS A 361 10.94 -6.07 10.58
CA LYS A 361 10.35 -5.96 11.92
C LYS A 361 11.23 -6.59 12.99
N LEU A 362 10.96 -6.24 14.23
CA LEU A 362 11.54 -6.88 15.41
C LEU A 362 11.07 -8.35 15.49
N LYS A 363 12.00 -9.27 15.71
CA LYS A 363 11.67 -10.68 16.00
C LYS A 363 10.92 -10.75 17.31
N ALA A 364 9.88 -11.58 17.37
CA ALA A 364 9.01 -11.69 18.55
C ALA A 364 9.76 -12.03 19.86
N GLU A 365 10.80 -12.85 19.78
CA GLU A 365 11.65 -13.24 20.91
C GLU A 365 12.46 -12.07 21.51
N TYR A 366 12.62 -10.96 20.76
CA TYR A 366 13.30 -9.75 21.22
C TYR A 366 12.34 -8.69 21.80
N GLU A 367 11.03 -8.82 21.59
CA GLU A 367 10.01 -7.87 22.08
C GLU A 367 10.11 -7.54 23.59
N PRO A 368 10.41 -8.50 24.49
CA PRO A 368 10.51 -8.22 25.92
C PRO A 368 11.72 -7.36 26.32
N PHE A 369 12.71 -7.22 25.43
CA PHE A 369 14.03 -6.69 25.77
C PHE A 369 14.27 -5.30 25.19
N ASP A 370 15.10 -4.53 25.88
CA ASP A 370 15.83 -3.42 25.30
C ASP A 370 17.20 -3.94 24.89
N PHE A 371 17.65 -3.61 23.67
CA PHE A 371 18.90 -4.14 23.13
C PHE A 371 19.52 -3.21 22.09
N THR A 372 20.82 -3.39 21.86
CA THR A 372 21.55 -2.85 20.71
C THR A 372 22.03 -4.00 19.85
N SER A 373 22.02 -3.85 18.53
CA SER A 373 22.48 -4.91 17.64
C SER A 373 23.13 -4.40 16.37
N THR A 374 23.92 -5.29 15.80
CA THR A 374 24.58 -5.22 14.49
C THR A 374 24.42 -6.59 13.81
N ALA A 375 25.07 -6.81 12.67
CA ALA A 375 25.05 -8.10 11.98
C ALA A 375 25.71 -9.25 12.75
N THR A 376 26.65 -8.94 13.64
CA THR A 376 27.50 -9.95 14.31
C THR A 376 27.49 -9.86 15.83
N SER A 377 26.78 -8.89 16.40
CA SER A 377 26.69 -8.68 17.84
C SER A 377 25.32 -8.18 18.23
N CYS A 378 24.82 -8.66 19.36
CA CYS A 378 23.62 -8.18 20.02
C CYS A 378 23.83 -8.15 21.54
N THR A 379 23.60 -6.98 22.12
CA THR A 379 23.71 -6.75 23.56
C THR A 379 22.34 -6.46 24.13
N ILE A 380 21.85 -7.31 25.04
CA ILE A 380 20.68 -6.98 25.85
C ILE A 380 21.10 -5.95 26.90
N THR A 381 20.34 -4.87 26.99
CA THR A 381 20.57 -3.74 27.90
C THR A 381 19.45 -3.55 28.92
N GLY A 382 18.29 -4.16 28.70
CA GLY A 382 17.16 -4.08 29.62
C GLY A 382 16.08 -5.12 29.36
N ILE A 383 15.13 -5.22 30.29
CA ILE A 383 13.88 -5.96 30.15
C ILE A 383 12.73 -5.03 30.52
N LYS A 384 11.71 -4.98 29.66
CA LYS A 384 10.62 -3.99 29.74
C LYS A 384 9.67 -4.30 30.89
N ASP A 385 9.35 -5.58 31.09
CA ASP A 385 8.46 -6.05 32.16
C ASP A 385 9.27 -6.77 33.26
N LYS A 386 9.22 -6.23 34.48
CA LYS A 386 9.90 -6.80 35.66
C LYS A 386 9.03 -7.81 36.42
N THR A 387 7.78 -8.01 36.01
CA THR A 387 6.85 -8.96 36.64
C THR A 387 6.85 -10.34 35.98
N VAL A 388 7.69 -10.51 34.95
CA VAL A 388 7.88 -11.76 34.22
C VAL A 388 8.21 -12.93 35.16
N THR A 389 7.63 -14.09 34.87
CA THR A 389 7.87 -15.34 35.63
C THR A 389 8.83 -16.29 34.92
N GLU A 390 9.04 -16.07 33.63
CA GLU A 390 9.95 -16.82 32.77
C GLU A 390 10.64 -15.85 31.81
N ILE A 391 11.93 -16.08 31.58
CA ILE A 391 12.74 -15.33 30.61
C ILE A 391 13.44 -16.34 29.71
N VAL A 392 13.38 -16.13 28.40
CA VAL A 392 14.16 -16.87 27.41
C VAL A 392 15.01 -15.86 26.65
N VAL A 393 16.32 -15.88 26.90
CA VAL A 393 17.26 -15.05 26.16
C VAL A 393 17.51 -15.70 24.79
N PRO A 394 17.31 -14.97 23.67
CA PRO A 394 17.51 -15.52 22.32
C PRO A 394 18.94 -16.04 22.12
N SER A 395 19.09 -17.12 21.34
CA SER A 395 20.38 -17.82 21.19
C SER A 395 21.43 -17.04 20.41
N ASP A 396 21.01 -16.08 19.59
CA ASP A 396 21.85 -15.16 18.80
C ASP A 396 22.29 -13.91 19.60
N VAL A 397 21.87 -13.77 20.86
CA VAL A 397 22.44 -12.77 21.77
C VAL A 397 23.92 -13.08 21.99
N THR A 398 24.77 -12.05 21.92
CA THR A 398 26.21 -12.20 22.14
C THR A 398 26.66 -11.60 23.46
N GLU A 399 25.93 -10.64 24.01
CA GLU A 399 26.27 -9.95 25.26
C GLU A 399 25.01 -9.64 26.10
N ILE A 400 25.15 -9.68 27.43
CA ILE A 400 24.11 -9.29 28.39
C ILE A 400 24.75 -8.29 29.36
N SER A 401 24.18 -7.09 29.45
CA SER A 401 24.70 -6.04 30.34
C SER A 401 24.51 -6.39 31.83
N GLU A 402 25.29 -5.76 32.71
CA GLU A 402 25.11 -5.92 34.16
C GLU A 402 23.70 -5.52 34.58
N GLY A 403 23.05 -6.33 35.42
CA GLY A 403 21.81 -5.95 36.07
C GLY A 403 20.59 -5.82 35.15
N VAL A 404 20.63 -6.31 33.91
CA VAL A 404 19.49 -6.33 32.98
C VAL A 404 18.23 -6.88 33.66
N PHE A 405 18.37 -7.93 34.47
CA PHE A 405 17.27 -8.60 35.17
C PHE A 405 17.12 -8.17 36.63
N ASN A 406 17.81 -7.10 37.08
CA ASN A 406 17.59 -6.52 38.40
C ASN A 406 16.11 -6.13 38.58
N GLY A 407 15.52 -6.46 39.73
CA GLY A 407 14.11 -6.17 40.02
C GLY A 407 13.09 -7.19 39.50
N CYS A 408 13.49 -8.28 38.84
CA CYS A 408 12.57 -9.32 38.36
C CYS A 408 12.08 -10.24 39.50
N PHE A 409 11.34 -9.69 40.48
CA PHE A 409 10.98 -10.36 41.74
C PHE A 409 10.08 -11.60 41.57
N SER A 410 9.36 -11.72 40.44
CA SER A 410 8.47 -12.83 40.14
C SER A 410 9.11 -13.94 39.30
N LEU A 411 10.39 -13.78 38.90
CA LEU A 411 11.08 -14.70 38.00
C LEU A 411 11.29 -16.07 38.66
N LYS A 412 10.72 -17.11 38.07
CA LYS A 412 10.84 -18.51 38.53
C LYS A 412 11.81 -19.32 37.70
N SER A 413 11.93 -19.00 36.42
CA SER A 413 12.80 -19.70 35.48
C SER A 413 13.47 -18.76 34.49
N ILE A 414 14.68 -19.11 34.07
CA ILE A 414 15.39 -18.39 33.01
C ILE A 414 16.20 -19.33 32.13
N THR A 415 16.13 -19.11 30.82
CA THR A 415 16.95 -19.78 29.81
C THR A 415 17.95 -18.79 29.24
N ILE A 416 19.25 -19.14 29.31
CA ILE A 416 20.36 -18.32 28.82
C ILE A 416 21.26 -19.10 27.85
N PRO A 417 21.76 -18.46 26.77
CA PRO A 417 22.69 -19.08 25.83
C PRO A 417 24.12 -19.25 26.38
N PHE A 418 24.49 -18.47 27.40
CA PHE A 418 25.78 -18.52 28.07
C PHE A 418 25.65 -17.88 29.47
N VAL A 419 26.60 -18.18 30.36
CA VAL A 419 26.64 -17.57 31.70
C VAL A 419 27.43 -16.27 31.68
N GLY A 420 26.92 -15.23 32.36
CA GLY A 420 27.64 -13.98 32.57
C GLY A 420 27.37 -12.94 31.49
N ALA A 421 28.41 -12.17 31.13
CA ALA A 421 28.28 -10.98 30.29
C ALA A 421 28.37 -11.25 28.78
N LYS A 422 29.14 -12.27 28.36
CA LYS A 422 29.51 -12.42 26.94
C LYS A 422 29.58 -13.88 26.48
N ALA A 423 29.02 -14.14 25.30
CA ALA A 423 29.10 -15.41 24.60
C ALA A 423 30.55 -15.76 24.25
N GLY A 424 30.90 -17.05 24.36
CA GLY A 424 32.23 -17.54 24.02
C GLY A 424 33.31 -17.29 25.07
N THR A 425 32.99 -16.67 26.22
CA THR A 425 33.91 -16.54 27.34
C THR A 425 34.40 -17.93 27.79
N ASN A 426 35.71 -18.07 27.96
CA ASN A 426 36.36 -19.33 28.30
C ASN A 426 37.32 -19.18 29.50
N GLU A 427 37.92 -20.29 29.93
CA GLU A 427 38.79 -20.36 31.11
C GLU A 427 40.07 -19.51 31.01
N THR A 428 40.47 -19.09 29.80
CA THR A 428 41.64 -18.24 29.56
C THR A 428 41.30 -16.76 29.44
N ASP A 429 40.03 -16.39 29.49
CA ASP A 429 39.59 -15.00 29.43
C ASP A 429 39.57 -14.38 30.84
N THR A 430 39.96 -13.12 30.96
CA THR A 430 39.66 -12.31 32.15
C THR A 430 38.19 -11.86 32.12
N TYR A 431 37.67 -11.41 33.26
CA TYR A 431 36.28 -10.96 33.42
C TYR A 431 35.24 -12.05 33.16
N GLN A 432 35.44 -13.21 33.79
CA GLN A 432 34.53 -14.35 33.76
C GLN A 432 33.31 -14.11 34.65
N TYR A 433 32.50 -13.11 34.33
CA TYR A 433 31.39 -12.69 35.17
C TYR A 433 30.43 -13.85 35.48
N PRO A 434 30.02 -14.03 36.75
CA PRO A 434 29.19 -15.15 37.14
C PRO A 434 27.72 -14.86 36.81
N PHE A 435 26.85 -15.84 37.01
CA PHE A 435 25.42 -15.74 36.72
C PHE A 435 24.74 -14.54 37.40
N GLY A 436 25.13 -14.17 38.61
CA GLY A 436 24.56 -13.03 39.33
C GLY A 436 24.79 -11.68 38.65
N TYR A 437 25.79 -11.57 37.76
CA TYR A 437 26.10 -10.34 37.02
C TYR A 437 24.88 -9.77 36.30
N ILE A 438 24.08 -10.61 35.65
CA ILE A 438 22.88 -10.19 34.90
C ILE A 438 21.76 -9.68 35.83
N PHE A 439 21.84 -9.93 37.15
CA PHE A 439 20.92 -9.41 38.16
C PHE A 439 21.46 -8.20 38.93
N GLY A 440 22.77 -7.93 38.82
CA GLY A 440 23.40 -6.73 39.35
C GLY A 440 23.52 -6.69 40.89
N THR A 441 24.09 -5.60 41.37
CA THR A 441 24.54 -5.42 42.77
C THR A 441 23.61 -4.59 43.64
N SER A 442 22.43 -4.24 43.12
CA SER A 442 21.42 -3.45 43.84
C SER A 442 20.32 -4.34 44.42
N SER A 443 20.05 -4.24 45.72
CA SER A 443 19.00 -5.02 46.40
C SER A 443 17.59 -4.57 46.01
N TYR A 444 16.65 -5.51 45.93
CA TYR A 444 15.23 -5.24 45.77
C TYR A 444 14.37 -6.22 46.58
N VAL A 445 13.09 -5.89 46.79
CA VAL A 445 12.16 -6.75 47.52
C VAL A 445 12.02 -8.10 46.81
N GLY A 446 12.18 -9.19 47.56
CA GLY A 446 12.16 -10.55 47.01
C GLY A 446 13.49 -11.02 46.42
N SER A 447 14.57 -10.23 46.52
CA SER A 447 15.93 -10.70 46.17
C SER A 447 16.63 -11.39 47.34
N THR A 448 17.50 -12.34 47.01
CA THR A 448 18.48 -12.96 47.91
C THR A 448 19.86 -12.41 47.60
N ALA A 449 20.60 -11.99 48.63
CA ALA A 449 21.99 -11.60 48.49
C ALA A 449 22.86 -12.85 48.27
N THR A 450 23.47 -12.95 47.08
CA THR A 450 24.25 -14.11 46.63
C THR A 450 25.68 -13.68 46.35
N ARG A 451 26.62 -14.10 47.20
CA ARG A 451 28.05 -13.81 47.01
C ARG A 451 28.68 -14.83 46.05
N GLN A 452 29.16 -14.33 44.92
CA GLN A 452 29.77 -15.14 43.86
C GLN A 452 31.23 -14.75 43.64
N TYR A 453 32.06 -15.75 43.35
CA TYR A 453 33.50 -15.61 43.17
C TYR A 453 33.84 -15.96 41.73
N TYR A 454 34.70 -15.19 41.11
CA TYR A 454 35.02 -15.32 39.69
C TYR A 454 36.39 -14.72 39.38
N TYR A 455 36.94 -15.01 38.21
CA TYR A 455 38.16 -14.38 37.73
C TYR A 455 37.83 -13.02 37.09
N GLY A 456 38.29 -11.95 37.74
CA GLY A 456 38.11 -10.57 37.27
C GLY A 456 39.20 -10.19 36.27
N SER A 457 39.90 -9.09 36.52
CA SER A 457 41.01 -8.61 35.68
C SER A 457 42.27 -9.49 35.70
N SER A 458 42.28 -10.58 36.46
CA SER A 458 43.40 -11.53 36.56
C SER A 458 42.89 -12.97 36.64
N LEU A 459 43.63 -13.90 36.03
CA LEU A 459 43.44 -15.35 36.15
C LEU A 459 44.23 -15.97 37.31
N SER A 460 45.16 -15.22 37.92
CA SER A 460 45.97 -15.70 39.04
C SER A 460 45.28 -15.58 40.40
N SER A 461 44.18 -14.82 40.47
CA SER A 461 43.41 -14.63 41.70
C SER A 461 41.94 -14.40 41.38
N THR A 462 41.08 -14.93 42.24
CA THR A 462 39.63 -14.69 42.15
C THR A 462 39.27 -13.40 42.85
N THR A 463 38.30 -12.66 42.30
CA THR A 463 37.55 -11.60 43.00
C THR A 463 36.18 -12.12 43.43
N ASN A 464 35.40 -11.30 44.12
CA ASN A 464 34.00 -11.62 44.43
C ASN A 464 33.11 -10.38 44.40
N SER A 465 31.81 -10.60 44.22
CA SER A 465 30.78 -9.58 44.29
C SER A 465 29.50 -10.18 44.87
N THR A 466 28.68 -9.34 45.52
CA THR A 466 27.37 -9.74 46.01
C THR A 466 26.33 -9.28 45.01
N TYR A 467 25.63 -10.24 44.41
CA TYR A 467 24.53 -10.00 43.48
C TYR A 467 23.19 -10.26 44.16
N TYR A 468 22.12 -9.65 43.66
CA TYR A 468 20.79 -9.78 44.23
C TYR A 468 19.88 -10.55 43.27
N ILE A 469 19.90 -11.88 43.41
CA ILE A 469 19.17 -12.82 42.55
C ILE A 469 17.74 -13.02 43.11
N PRO A 470 16.69 -13.12 42.28
CA PRO A 470 15.33 -13.32 42.78
C PRO A 470 15.25 -14.58 43.64
N SER A 471 14.70 -14.49 44.84
CA SER A 471 14.56 -15.64 45.74
C SER A 471 13.58 -16.70 45.20
N SER A 472 12.69 -16.26 44.30
CA SER A 472 11.72 -17.06 43.54
C SER A 472 12.34 -17.87 42.39
N LEU A 473 13.57 -17.56 41.97
CA LEU A 473 14.24 -18.24 40.87
C LEU A 473 14.71 -19.63 41.30
N GLN A 474 14.10 -20.66 40.73
CA GLN A 474 14.31 -22.06 41.12
C GLN A 474 14.84 -22.94 39.99
N SER A 475 14.62 -22.52 38.73
CA SER A 475 15.01 -23.30 37.54
C SER A 475 15.85 -22.47 36.59
N ILE A 476 16.99 -23.00 36.16
CA ILE A 476 17.86 -22.35 35.17
C ILE A 476 18.14 -23.32 34.02
N THR A 477 18.12 -22.83 32.79
CA THR A 477 18.57 -23.57 31.61
C THR A 477 19.75 -22.83 30.98
N VAL A 478 20.89 -23.51 30.83
CA VAL A 478 22.06 -23.00 30.11
C VAL A 478 22.20 -23.79 28.82
N THR A 479 21.90 -23.19 27.67
CA THR A 479 21.86 -23.94 26.40
C THR A 479 23.25 -24.15 25.78
N GLY A 480 24.22 -23.29 26.11
CA GLY A 480 25.59 -23.38 25.61
C GLY A 480 26.62 -22.56 26.39
N GLY A 481 27.81 -22.44 25.82
CA GLY A 481 28.94 -21.76 26.44
C GLY A 481 29.61 -22.56 27.56
N ASN A 482 30.59 -21.95 28.23
CA ASN A 482 31.26 -22.56 29.37
C ASN A 482 30.59 -22.14 30.68
N ILE A 483 30.44 -23.08 31.63
CA ILE A 483 30.02 -22.75 32.99
C ILE A 483 31.31 -22.55 33.80
N LEU A 484 31.77 -21.31 33.92
CA LEU A 484 33.11 -21.00 34.45
C LEU A 484 33.17 -21.06 35.99
N TYR A 485 34.36 -20.76 36.54
CA TYR A 485 34.62 -20.81 37.98
C TYR A 485 33.57 -19.99 38.76
N GLY A 486 32.92 -20.65 39.73
CA GLY A 486 31.94 -20.01 40.60
C GLY A 486 30.68 -19.44 39.93
N ALA A 487 30.41 -19.81 38.67
CA ALA A 487 29.30 -19.30 37.85
C ALA A 487 27.94 -19.20 38.58
N PHE A 488 27.54 -20.25 39.28
CA PHE A 488 26.30 -20.36 40.06
C PHE A 488 26.55 -20.50 41.56
N ARG A 489 27.73 -20.09 42.04
CA ARG A 489 28.10 -20.24 43.44
C ARG A 489 27.06 -19.56 44.35
N SER A 490 26.70 -20.22 45.44
CA SER A 490 25.74 -19.76 46.45
C SER A 490 24.32 -19.50 45.94
N CYS A 491 23.93 -19.97 44.74
CA CYS A 491 22.56 -19.93 44.24
C CYS A 491 21.67 -20.93 45.02
N SER A 492 21.43 -20.66 46.30
CA SER A 492 20.81 -21.60 47.25
C SER A 492 19.33 -21.87 46.97
N SER A 493 18.63 -21.00 46.25
CA SER A 493 17.24 -21.23 45.82
C SER A 493 17.11 -22.16 44.60
N LEU A 494 18.22 -22.47 43.91
CA LEU A 494 18.21 -23.30 42.70
C LEU A 494 17.85 -24.75 43.06
N THR A 495 16.71 -25.24 42.54
CA THR A 495 16.25 -26.62 42.73
C THR A 495 16.49 -27.49 41.51
N SER A 496 16.59 -26.87 40.33
CA SER A 496 16.82 -27.56 39.06
C SER A 496 17.72 -26.73 38.16
N ILE A 497 18.65 -27.41 37.48
CA ILE A 497 19.39 -26.84 36.36
C ILE A 497 19.43 -27.79 35.18
N THR A 498 19.14 -27.26 34.00
CA THR A 498 19.32 -27.96 32.72
C THR A 498 20.59 -27.44 32.04
N ILE A 499 21.52 -28.35 31.76
CA ILE A 499 22.76 -28.07 31.03
C ILE A 499 22.60 -28.62 29.61
N GLY A 500 22.59 -27.74 28.61
CA GLY A 500 22.46 -28.09 27.21
C GLY A 500 23.75 -28.69 26.63
N ASN A 501 23.61 -29.42 25.52
CA ASN A 501 24.73 -30.08 24.82
C ASN A 501 25.75 -29.10 24.20
N GLY A 502 25.47 -27.79 24.20
CA GLY A 502 26.45 -26.77 23.83
C GLY A 502 27.49 -26.47 24.92
N VAL A 503 27.32 -27.00 26.14
CA VAL A 503 28.24 -26.82 27.26
C VAL A 503 29.33 -27.89 27.21
N THR A 504 30.59 -27.45 27.26
CA THR A 504 31.77 -28.33 27.14
C THR A 504 32.64 -28.40 28.39
N SER A 505 32.48 -27.46 29.33
CA SER A 505 33.24 -27.41 30.57
C SER A 505 32.42 -26.86 31.74
N ILE A 506 32.67 -27.39 32.93
CA ILE A 506 32.15 -26.90 34.21
C ILE A 506 33.36 -26.56 35.10
N GLY A 507 33.49 -25.30 35.50
CA GLY A 507 34.61 -24.79 36.27
C GLY A 507 34.56 -25.18 37.75
N GLY A 508 35.68 -24.96 38.45
CA GLY A 508 35.77 -25.18 39.88
C GLY A 508 34.74 -24.35 40.66
N SER A 509 34.15 -24.94 41.69
CA SER A 509 33.12 -24.28 42.51
C SER A 509 31.89 -23.74 41.74
N ALA A 510 31.68 -24.15 40.48
CA ALA A 510 30.61 -23.60 39.61
C ALA A 510 29.23 -23.61 40.25
N PHE A 511 28.84 -24.71 40.90
CA PHE A 511 27.56 -24.89 41.62
C PHE A 511 27.74 -24.91 43.14
N SER A 512 28.89 -24.48 43.65
CA SER A 512 29.19 -24.63 45.08
C SER A 512 28.16 -23.87 45.91
N GLY A 513 27.56 -24.53 46.91
CA GLY A 513 26.51 -23.95 47.76
C GLY A 513 25.13 -23.81 47.12
N CYS A 514 24.86 -24.46 45.98
CA CYS A 514 23.50 -24.66 45.48
C CYS A 514 22.77 -25.69 46.36
N SER A 515 22.46 -25.31 47.60
CA SER A 515 22.04 -26.21 48.67
C SER A 515 20.65 -26.85 48.48
N SER A 516 19.82 -26.32 47.59
CA SER A 516 18.48 -26.86 47.28
C SER A 516 18.43 -27.73 46.03
N LEU A 517 19.55 -27.90 45.31
CA LEU A 517 19.63 -28.73 44.11
C LEU A 517 19.55 -30.21 44.50
N THR A 518 18.50 -30.91 44.05
CA THR A 518 18.24 -32.31 44.44
C THR A 518 18.76 -33.33 43.43
N SER A 519 18.85 -32.93 42.16
CA SER A 519 19.44 -33.75 41.11
C SER A 519 20.11 -32.90 40.05
N ILE A 520 21.11 -33.46 39.38
CA ILE A 520 21.70 -32.84 38.19
C ILE A 520 22.14 -33.88 37.18
N THR A 521 21.92 -33.57 35.90
CA THR A 521 22.45 -34.34 34.77
C THR A 521 23.46 -33.48 34.02
N ILE A 522 24.69 -33.97 33.95
CA ILE A 522 25.77 -33.38 33.17
C ILE A 522 25.80 -34.08 31.80
N PRO A 523 25.65 -33.37 30.67
CA PRO A 523 25.59 -34.00 29.36
C PRO A 523 26.96 -34.53 28.91
N ASP A 524 26.94 -35.52 28.00
CA ASP A 524 28.14 -36.15 27.43
C ASP A 524 29.03 -35.16 26.64
N SER A 525 28.52 -33.98 26.28
CA SER A 525 29.30 -32.90 25.66
C SER A 525 30.32 -32.26 26.61
N VAL A 526 30.12 -32.38 27.94
CA VAL A 526 31.06 -31.86 28.93
C VAL A 526 32.30 -32.75 28.96
N THR A 527 33.47 -32.13 28.88
CA THR A 527 34.77 -32.81 28.83
C THR A 527 35.69 -32.48 30.02
N SER A 528 35.31 -31.49 30.84
CA SER A 528 36.00 -31.13 32.08
C SER A 528 35.04 -30.67 33.17
N ILE A 529 35.32 -31.07 34.41
CA ILE A 529 34.59 -30.68 35.63
C ILE A 529 35.63 -30.26 36.66
N GLY A 530 35.55 -29.04 37.17
CA GLY A 530 36.53 -28.49 38.10
C GLY A 530 36.33 -28.93 39.56
N SER A 531 37.39 -28.76 40.35
CA SER A 531 37.40 -29.10 41.78
C SER A 531 36.27 -28.41 42.54
N GLY A 532 35.54 -29.19 43.35
CA GLY A 532 34.46 -28.70 44.18
C GLY A 532 33.31 -28.04 43.40
N ALA A 533 33.15 -28.33 42.10
CA ALA A 533 32.05 -27.82 41.29
C ALA A 533 30.68 -27.94 41.99
N PHE A 534 30.44 -29.02 42.72
CA PHE A 534 29.20 -29.32 43.47
C PHE A 534 29.39 -29.28 45.00
N GLY A 535 30.47 -28.68 45.50
CA GLY A 535 30.72 -28.61 46.95
C GLY A 535 29.67 -27.76 47.67
N GLY A 536 28.99 -28.30 48.68
CA GLY A 536 27.90 -27.59 49.37
C GLY A 536 26.50 -27.80 48.77
N CYS A 537 26.35 -28.67 47.76
CA CYS A 537 25.04 -29.11 47.27
C CYS A 537 24.39 -30.11 48.25
N SER A 538 24.04 -29.64 49.45
CA SER A 538 23.63 -30.47 50.59
C SER A 538 22.37 -31.31 50.39
N SER A 539 21.50 -30.95 49.45
CA SER A 539 20.26 -31.69 49.15
C SER A 539 20.38 -32.62 47.94
N LEU A 540 21.57 -32.77 47.34
CA LEU A 540 21.74 -33.56 46.12
C LEU A 540 21.58 -35.05 46.40
N GLU A 541 20.49 -35.63 45.92
CA GLU A 541 20.12 -37.04 46.10
C GLU A 541 20.64 -37.91 44.95
N SER A 542 20.74 -37.34 43.75
CA SER A 542 21.23 -38.05 42.56
C SER A 542 22.06 -37.18 41.62
N ILE A 543 23.02 -37.80 40.94
CA ILE A 543 23.82 -37.14 39.91
C ILE A 543 24.11 -38.07 38.72
N THR A 544 24.00 -37.53 37.51
CA THR A 544 24.45 -38.19 36.28
C THR A 544 25.66 -37.45 35.74
N ILE A 545 26.78 -38.16 35.55
CA ILE A 545 28.05 -37.61 35.06
C ILE A 545 28.54 -38.36 33.82
N PRO A 546 29.20 -37.67 32.86
CA PRO A 546 29.73 -38.31 31.66
C PRO A 546 31.01 -39.11 31.88
N PHE A 547 31.74 -38.82 32.96
CA PHE A 547 32.96 -39.49 33.39
C PHE A 547 33.21 -39.18 34.87
N VAL A 548 34.09 -39.94 35.52
CA VAL A 548 34.52 -39.68 36.91
C VAL A 548 35.76 -38.79 36.93
N GLY A 549 35.79 -37.80 37.82
CA GLY A 549 36.96 -36.96 38.07
C GLY A 549 36.93 -35.63 37.32
N ALA A 550 38.11 -35.13 36.95
CA ALA A 550 38.27 -33.77 36.43
C ALA A 550 38.12 -33.64 34.91
N LYS A 551 38.38 -34.71 34.16
CA LYS A 551 38.48 -34.69 32.69
C LYS A 551 37.95 -35.97 32.06
N ALA A 552 37.32 -35.85 30.89
CA ALA A 552 36.94 -36.98 30.06
C ALA A 552 38.16 -37.74 29.52
N ASN A 553 37.94 -39.01 29.16
CA ASN A 553 38.94 -39.87 28.51
C ASN A 553 40.22 -40.11 29.32
N VAL A 554 40.18 -39.96 30.65
CA VAL A 554 41.29 -40.37 31.52
C VAL A 554 41.34 -41.91 31.55
N THR A 555 42.55 -42.44 31.45
CA THR A 555 42.85 -43.87 31.41
C THR A 555 43.71 -44.28 32.61
N GLU A 556 43.90 -45.59 32.80
CA GLU A 556 44.79 -46.14 33.83
C GLU A 556 46.26 -45.72 33.67
N THR A 557 46.65 -45.25 32.47
CA THR A 557 48.00 -44.77 32.15
C THR A 557 48.20 -43.27 32.35
N ASP A 558 47.14 -42.54 32.71
CA ASP A 558 47.22 -41.10 32.95
C ASP A 558 47.50 -40.80 34.41
N THR A 559 48.31 -39.78 34.70
CA THR A 559 48.39 -39.19 36.04
C THR A 559 47.16 -38.32 36.29
N TYR A 560 46.91 -37.96 37.56
CA TYR A 560 45.79 -37.14 38.00
C TYR A 560 44.41 -37.78 37.75
N GLN A 561 44.28 -39.06 38.13
CA GLN A 561 43.05 -39.85 38.08
C GLN A 561 42.09 -39.45 39.21
N TYR A 562 41.65 -38.20 39.24
CA TYR A 562 40.85 -37.66 40.33
C TYR A 562 39.60 -38.50 40.63
N PRO A 563 39.33 -38.82 41.91
CA PRO A 563 38.19 -39.66 42.27
C PRO A 563 36.90 -38.83 42.25
N PHE A 564 35.76 -39.49 42.43
CA PHE A 564 34.44 -38.88 42.41
C PHE A 564 34.29 -37.71 43.39
N GLY A 565 34.88 -37.80 44.58
CA GLY A 565 34.88 -36.75 45.60
C GLY A 565 35.50 -35.43 45.14
N TYR A 566 36.36 -35.45 44.12
CA TYR A 566 36.98 -34.24 43.55
C TYR A 566 35.96 -33.17 43.16
N ILE A 567 34.82 -33.57 42.58
CA ILE A 567 33.79 -32.62 42.14
C ILE A 567 33.02 -32.01 43.31
N PHE A 568 33.13 -32.56 44.53
CA PHE A 568 32.53 -32.00 45.75
C PHE A 568 33.53 -31.23 46.62
N GLY A 569 34.83 -31.50 46.45
CA GLY A 569 35.89 -30.73 47.08
C GLY A 569 36.21 -31.14 48.53
N THR A 570 37.19 -30.44 49.11
CA THR A 570 37.86 -30.82 50.37
C THR A 570 37.48 -29.94 51.56
N SER A 571 36.42 -29.14 51.42
CA SER A 571 35.93 -28.24 52.49
C SER A 571 34.64 -28.80 53.06
N ASP A 572 34.56 -28.90 54.40
CA ASP A 572 33.34 -29.29 55.11
C ASP A 572 32.19 -28.31 54.86
N TYR A 573 30.97 -28.85 54.85
CA TYR A 573 29.72 -28.11 54.78
C TYR A 573 28.59 -28.88 55.47
N ALA A 574 27.53 -28.16 55.83
CA ALA A 574 26.36 -28.75 56.49
C ALA A 574 25.78 -29.93 55.68
N TYR A 575 25.50 -31.04 56.37
CA TYR A 575 24.98 -32.29 55.79
C TYR A 575 25.93 -32.97 54.80
N SER A 576 27.23 -32.70 54.87
CA SER A 576 28.24 -33.49 54.17
C SER A 576 28.66 -34.73 54.98
N THR A 577 29.21 -35.72 54.28
CA THR A 577 29.91 -36.88 54.84
C THR A 577 31.37 -36.79 54.44
N GLU A 578 32.25 -36.87 55.43
CA GLU A 578 33.69 -36.94 55.22
C GLU A 578 34.08 -38.32 54.66
N ILE A 579 34.75 -38.34 53.51
CA ILE A 579 35.17 -39.58 52.83
C ILE A 579 36.61 -39.42 52.32
N THR A 580 37.49 -40.33 52.74
CA THR A 580 38.84 -40.45 52.19
C THR A 580 38.83 -41.37 50.97
N GLN A 581 39.32 -40.86 49.84
CA GLN A 581 39.45 -41.60 48.59
C GLN A 581 40.90 -41.64 48.13
N TYR A 582 41.26 -42.69 47.40
CA TYR A 582 42.61 -42.93 46.90
C TYR A 582 42.63 -42.83 45.38
N CYS A 583 43.69 -42.26 44.83
CA CYS A 583 43.88 -42.15 43.39
C CYS A 583 45.36 -42.09 42.99
N TYR A 584 45.65 -42.24 41.70
CA TYR A 584 46.95 -41.89 41.14
C TYR A 584 46.99 -40.39 40.83
N GLY A 585 47.70 -39.64 41.68
CA GLY A 585 47.95 -38.21 41.52
C GLY A 585 49.02 -37.93 40.46
N SER A 586 50.05 -37.18 40.80
CA SER A 586 51.15 -36.83 39.88
C SER A 586 52.07 -38.00 39.50
N SER A 587 51.85 -39.20 40.04
CA SER A 587 52.64 -40.42 39.74
C SER A 587 51.73 -41.64 39.63
N LEU A 588 52.10 -42.58 38.74
CA LEU A 588 51.51 -43.91 38.63
C LEU A 588 52.22 -44.96 39.51
N SER A 589 53.36 -44.61 40.11
CA SER A 589 54.12 -45.53 40.97
C SER A 589 53.59 -45.59 42.40
N SER A 590 52.75 -44.63 42.80
CA SER A 590 52.22 -44.50 44.15
C SER A 590 50.89 -43.78 44.11
N THR A 591 49.95 -44.25 44.92
CA THR A 591 48.67 -43.56 45.12
C THR A 591 48.85 -42.41 46.11
N THR A 592 47.98 -41.41 45.98
CA THR A 592 47.73 -40.39 47.00
C THR A 592 46.31 -40.58 47.52
N ASP A 593 46.06 -40.11 48.74
CA ASP A 593 44.73 -39.99 49.30
C ASP A 593 44.33 -38.52 49.48
N SER A 594 43.03 -38.28 49.52
CA SER A 594 42.45 -36.98 49.83
C SER A 594 41.10 -37.16 50.50
N THR A 595 40.83 -36.29 51.47
CA THR A 595 39.53 -36.22 52.15
C THR A 595 38.61 -35.26 51.40
N TYR A 596 37.45 -35.78 51.00
CA TYR A 596 36.38 -35.06 50.34
C TYR A 596 35.13 -35.03 51.20
N TYR A 597 34.26 -34.05 50.95
CA TYR A 597 33.00 -33.89 51.65
C TYR A 597 31.86 -34.03 50.65
N ILE A 598 31.19 -35.19 50.66
CA ILE A 598 30.11 -35.53 49.71
C ILE A 598 28.75 -35.35 50.41
N PRO A 599 27.67 -34.92 49.73
CA PRO A 599 26.37 -34.74 50.38
C PRO A 599 25.89 -36.06 50.99
N SER A 600 25.52 -36.05 52.27
CA SER A 600 24.99 -37.24 52.96
C SER A 600 23.68 -37.75 52.36
N SER A 601 22.97 -36.89 51.63
CA SER A 601 21.75 -37.19 50.88
C SER A 601 22.00 -37.95 49.57
N LEU A 602 23.23 -37.94 49.05
CA LEU A 602 23.57 -38.52 47.75
C LEU A 602 23.53 -40.05 47.82
N GLN A 603 22.53 -40.61 47.15
CA GLN A 603 22.22 -42.05 47.17
C GLN A 603 22.37 -42.72 45.81
N SER A 604 22.22 -41.97 44.72
CA SER A 604 22.23 -42.52 43.36
C SER A 604 23.23 -41.81 42.45
N VAL A 605 24.08 -42.56 41.78
CA VAL A 605 25.02 -42.04 40.76
C VAL A 605 24.84 -42.80 39.45
N THR A 606 24.77 -42.06 38.35
CA THR A 606 24.88 -42.61 37.00
C THR A 606 26.15 -42.11 36.33
N VAL A 607 26.99 -43.02 35.84
CA VAL A 607 28.18 -42.69 35.03
C VAL A 607 27.89 -43.14 33.60
N THR A 608 27.72 -42.23 32.65
CA THR A 608 27.31 -42.60 31.28
C THR A 608 28.47 -43.11 30.42
N GLY A 609 29.70 -42.66 30.69
CA GLY A 609 30.89 -43.04 29.92
C GLY A 609 32.24 -42.94 30.64
N GLY A 610 33.31 -43.17 29.88
CA GLY A 610 34.70 -43.09 30.35
C GLY A 610 35.18 -44.35 31.10
N ASN A 611 36.23 -44.20 31.90
CA ASN A 611 36.74 -45.26 32.78
C ASN A 611 36.41 -44.93 34.24
N ILE A 612 36.04 -45.94 35.01
CA ILE A 612 35.95 -45.82 36.47
C ILE A 612 37.27 -46.34 37.03
N LEU A 613 38.19 -45.42 37.34
CA LEU A 613 39.59 -45.75 37.64
C LEU A 613 39.81 -46.14 39.12
N TYR A 614 41.09 -46.30 39.49
CA TYR A 614 41.52 -46.69 40.83
C TYR A 614 40.83 -45.85 41.91
N GLY A 615 40.12 -46.52 42.83
CA GLY A 615 39.52 -45.87 44.00
C GLY A 615 38.47 -44.78 43.69
N ALA A 616 37.93 -44.73 42.48
CA ALA A 616 37.02 -43.69 41.99
C ALA A 616 35.86 -43.35 42.96
N PHE A 617 35.23 -44.36 43.54
CA PHE A 617 34.14 -44.27 44.53
C PHE A 617 34.51 -44.93 45.86
N TYR A 618 35.81 -45.01 46.19
CA TYR A 618 36.28 -45.60 47.43
C TYR A 618 35.54 -44.98 48.64
N ASN A 619 35.05 -45.81 49.57
CA ASN A 619 34.31 -45.40 50.77
C ASN A 619 33.05 -44.55 50.51
N CYS A 620 32.43 -44.59 49.33
CA CYS A 620 31.15 -43.92 49.08
C CYS A 620 29.98 -44.66 49.77
N SER A 621 29.95 -44.63 51.11
CA SER A 621 29.04 -45.41 51.94
C SER A 621 27.59 -44.90 51.98
N SER A 622 27.29 -43.73 51.42
CA SER A 622 25.92 -43.22 51.28
C SER A 622 25.21 -43.76 50.03
N LEU A 623 25.96 -44.24 49.04
CA LEU A 623 25.39 -44.71 47.77
C LEU A 623 24.62 -46.01 47.98
N THR A 624 23.35 -46.02 47.55
CA THR A 624 22.48 -47.19 47.58
C THR A 624 22.29 -47.80 46.19
N SER A 625 22.48 -47.01 45.13
CA SER A 625 22.40 -47.44 43.74
C SER A 625 23.46 -46.77 42.88
N VAL A 626 24.08 -47.56 42.00
CA VAL A 626 24.99 -47.05 40.96
C VAL A 626 24.59 -47.63 39.60
N THR A 627 24.49 -46.75 38.60
CA THR A 627 24.30 -47.13 37.20
C THR A 627 25.57 -46.83 36.42
N ILE A 628 26.22 -47.87 35.92
CA ILE A 628 27.37 -47.80 35.03
C ILE A 628 26.84 -47.96 33.61
N GLY A 629 26.88 -46.90 32.84
CA GLY A 629 26.32 -46.81 31.49
C GLY A 629 27.11 -47.62 30.46
N ASN A 630 26.50 -47.80 29.28
CA ASN A 630 27.11 -48.56 28.19
C ASN A 630 28.35 -47.89 27.57
N GLY A 631 28.60 -46.60 27.84
CA GLY A 631 29.82 -45.91 27.42
C GLY A 631 31.03 -46.17 28.33
N VAL A 632 30.85 -46.88 29.45
CA VAL A 632 31.94 -47.18 30.38
C VAL A 632 32.66 -48.45 29.94
N THR A 633 33.99 -48.40 29.84
CA THR A 633 34.81 -49.51 29.31
C THR A 633 35.45 -50.40 30.38
N SER A 634 35.76 -49.84 31.56
CA SER A 634 36.42 -50.59 32.62
C SER A 634 36.02 -50.11 34.02
N ILE A 635 36.04 -51.05 34.97
CA ILE A 635 35.91 -50.79 36.40
C ILE A 635 37.24 -51.17 37.05
N GLY A 636 37.98 -50.17 37.52
CA GLY A 636 39.33 -50.28 38.03
C GLY A 636 39.42 -50.86 39.44
N GLU A 637 40.66 -50.98 39.92
CA GLU A 637 40.94 -51.51 41.26
C GLU A 637 40.33 -50.64 42.36
N TRP A 638 39.71 -51.29 43.35
CA TRP A 638 39.09 -50.63 44.50
C TRP A 638 38.01 -49.59 44.15
N ALA A 639 37.49 -49.60 42.92
CA ALA A 639 36.62 -48.55 42.37
C ALA A 639 35.43 -48.23 43.27
N PHE A 640 34.73 -49.22 43.80
CA PHE A 640 33.58 -49.11 44.72
C PHE A 640 33.86 -49.80 46.06
N TYR A 641 35.14 -49.84 46.46
CA TYR A 641 35.53 -50.47 47.70
C TYR A 641 34.80 -49.85 48.90
N ASN A 642 34.22 -50.70 49.74
CA ASN A 642 33.51 -50.30 50.96
C ASN A 642 32.38 -49.28 50.71
N CYS A 643 31.73 -49.34 49.53
CA CYS A 643 30.41 -48.76 49.32
C CYS A 643 29.35 -49.61 50.06
N SER A 644 29.37 -49.54 51.39
CA SER A 644 28.71 -50.50 52.28
C SER A 644 27.18 -50.49 52.21
N SER A 645 26.57 -49.38 51.82
CA SER A 645 25.11 -49.23 51.63
C SER A 645 24.64 -49.58 50.22
N LEU A 646 25.54 -49.92 49.30
CA LEU A 646 25.21 -50.18 47.89
C LEU A 646 24.36 -51.44 47.78
N THR A 647 23.09 -51.30 47.40
CA THR A 647 22.13 -52.41 47.30
C THR A 647 22.00 -52.99 45.90
N SER A 648 22.23 -52.14 44.88
CA SER A 648 22.13 -52.47 43.47
C SER A 648 23.22 -51.80 42.64
N VAL A 649 23.78 -52.54 41.69
CA VAL A 649 24.68 -52.02 40.66
C VAL A 649 24.20 -52.50 39.30
N THR A 650 23.98 -51.56 38.39
CA THR A 650 23.74 -51.87 36.98
C THR A 650 25.05 -51.69 36.22
N ILE A 651 25.55 -52.75 35.59
CA ILE A 651 26.78 -52.73 34.79
C ILE A 651 26.41 -52.78 33.31
N GLY A 652 26.75 -51.73 32.57
CA GLY A 652 26.49 -51.61 31.13
C GLY A 652 27.33 -52.55 30.28
N ASN A 653 26.84 -52.86 29.08
CA ASN A 653 27.46 -53.81 28.14
C ASN A 653 28.75 -53.29 27.48
N GLY A 654 29.22 -52.09 27.83
CA GLY A 654 30.52 -51.56 27.41
C GLY A 654 31.68 -52.06 28.27
N VAL A 655 31.41 -52.53 29.50
CA VAL A 655 32.44 -52.90 30.47
C VAL A 655 33.09 -54.23 30.08
N THR A 656 34.41 -54.26 29.95
CA THR A 656 35.17 -55.45 29.54
C THR A 656 35.90 -56.15 30.69
N SER A 657 36.11 -55.47 31.83
CA SER A 657 36.82 -56.00 32.99
C SER A 657 36.34 -55.38 34.30
N ILE A 658 36.38 -56.18 35.37
CA ILE A 658 36.14 -55.77 36.76
C ILE A 658 37.43 -55.98 37.55
N GLY A 659 37.99 -54.91 38.09
CA GLY A 659 39.32 -54.88 38.71
C GLY A 659 39.42 -55.53 40.09
N TYR A 660 40.64 -55.53 40.62
CA TYR A 660 40.95 -56.03 41.96
C TYR A 660 40.11 -55.31 43.03
N ALA A 661 39.43 -56.07 43.89
CA ALA A 661 38.62 -55.56 45.00
C ALA A 661 37.59 -54.48 44.62
N ALA A 662 37.14 -54.45 43.36
CA ALA A 662 36.32 -53.37 42.80
C ALA A 662 35.02 -53.10 43.60
N PHE A 663 34.34 -54.14 44.10
CA PHE A 663 33.13 -54.06 44.92
C PHE A 663 33.32 -54.77 46.28
N ALA A 664 34.56 -54.91 46.76
CA ALA A 664 34.80 -55.56 48.04
C ALA A 664 34.15 -54.74 49.18
N TYR A 665 33.56 -55.44 50.14
CA TYR A 665 32.83 -54.90 51.29
C TYR A 665 31.60 -54.05 50.94
N CYS A 666 31.00 -54.25 49.76
CA CYS A 666 29.63 -53.82 49.49
C CYS A 666 28.63 -54.71 50.24
N TYR A 667 28.56 -54.56 51.56
CA TYR A 667 27.81 -55.46 52.45
C TYR A 667 26.32 -55.55 52.12
N SER A 668 25.72 -54.47 51.64
CA SER A 668 24.30 -54.40 51.33
C SER A 668 23.93 -54.89 49.92
N LEU A 669 24.91 -55.25 49.08
CA LEU A 669 24.67 -55.63 47.69
C LEU A 669 23.91 -56.95 47.65
N THR A 670 22.71 -56.95 47.07
CA THR A 670 21.81 -58.12 47.11
C THR A 670 21.89 -58.99 45.85
N SER A 671 22.17 -58.37 44.71
CA SER A 671 22.39 -59.02 43.43
C SER A 671 23.27 -58.17 42.52
N VAL A 672 23.99 -58.80 41.61
CA VAL A 672 24.72 -58.11 40.53
C VAL A 672 24.58 -58.88 39.21
N THR A 673 24.43 -58.13 38.13
CA THR A 673 24.48 -58.65 36.76
C THR A 673 25.77 -58.21 36.10
N ILE A 674 26.62 -59.19 35.78
CA ILE A 674 27.87 -59.02 35.04
C ILE A 674 27.56 -59.32 33.57
N PRO A 675 27.68 -58.34 32.65
CA PRO A 675 27.25 -58.49 31.27
C PRO A 675 28.17 -59.41 30.45
N ASP A 676 27.68 -59.87 29.30
CA ASP A 676 28.41 -60.76 28.38
C ASP A 676 29.71 -60.16 27.84
N SER A 677 29.86 -58.83 27.89
CA SER A 677 31.07 -58.11 27.48
C SER A 677 32.24 -58.28 28.44
N VAL A 678 32.00 -58.64 29.70
CA VAL A 678 33.06 -58.76 30.71
C VAL A 678 33.86 -60.04 30.47
N THR A 679 35.17 -59.89 30.34
CA THR A 679 36.10 -61.00 30.09
C THR A 679 36.81 -61.50 31.34
N SER A 680 36.92 -60.66 32.38
CA SER A 680 37.61 -61.02 33.63
C SER A 680 36.96 -60.38 34.85
N ILE A 681 36.87 -61.18 35.92
CA ILE A 681 36.49 -60.74 37.27
C ILE A 681 37.73 -60.83 38.15
N GLY A 682 38.21 -59.69 38.62
CA GLY A 682 39.46 -59.56 39.38
C GLY A 682 39.47 -60.26 40.73
N ASN A 683 40.67 -60.36 41.32
CA ASN A 683 40.82 -60.90 42.66
C ASN A 683 39.97 -60.07 43.66
N SER A 684 39.32 -60.74 44.61
CA SER A 684 38.49 -60.11 45.63
C SER A 684 37.38 -59.18 45.12
N ALA A 685 37.00 -59.24 43.83
CA ALA A 685 36.12 -58.25 43.21
C ALA A 685 34.81 -58.01 43.97
N PHE A 686 34.17 -59.05 44.51
CA PHE A 686 32.97 -59.02 45.34
C PHE A 686 33.23 -59.62 46.73
N TYR A 687 34.45 -59.45 47.24
CA TYR A 687 34.84 -59.99 48.54
C TYR A 687 33.98 -59.40 49.67
N ASN A 688 33.47 -60.25 50.56
CA ASN A 688 32.61 -59.87 51.68
C ASN A 688 31.34 -59.08 51.29
N CYS A 689 30.77 -59.32 50.10
CA CYS A 689 29.40 -58.91 49.79
C CYS A 689 28.40 -59.82 50.53
N GLY A 690 28.26 -59.64 51.84
CA GLY A 690 27.57 -60.55 52.75
C GLY A 690 26.09 -60.79 52.43
N ASN A 691 25.39 -59.80 51.88
CA ASN A 691 23.98 -59.91 51.48
C ASN A 691 23.78 -60.35 50.02
N LEU A 692 24.84 -60.67 49.29
CA LEU A 692 24.75 -61.05 47.89
C LEU A 692 24.07 -62.42 47.79
N THR A 693 22.83 -62.45 47.32
CA THR A 693 22.00 -63.66 47.24
C THR A 693 22.08 -64.36 45.90
N SER A 694 22.26 -63.57 44.83
CA SER A 694 22.34 -64.06 43.46
C SER A 694 23.31 -63.24 42.60
N VAL A 695 23.93 -63.89 41.63
CA VAL A 695 24.82 -63.26 40.64
C VAL A 695 24.43 -63.74 39.26
N THR A 696 24.27 -62.84 38.31
CA THR A 696 24.22 -63.21 36.88
C THR A 696 25.59 -62.95 36.25
N ILE A 697 26.15 -63.94 35.56
CA ILE A 697 27.45 -63.89 34.91
C ILE A 697 27.25 -64.14 33.42
N GLY A 698 27.69 -63.18 32.60
CA GLY A 698 27.67 -63.31 31.15
C GLY A 698 28.64 -64.37 30.61
N ASN A 699 28.39 -64.86 29.40
CA ASN A 699 29.19 -65.94 28.81
C ASN A 699 30.58 -65.53 28.31
N GLY A 700 30.87 -64.23 28.24
CA GLY A 700 32.19 -63.72 27.87
C GLY A 700 33.25 -63.87 28.97
N VAL A 701 32.87 -64.17 30.21
CA VAL A 701 33.82 -64.26 31.33
C VAL A 701 34.75 -65.45 31.13
N MET A 702 36.06 -65.17 31.05
CA MET A 702 37.12 -66.14 30.84
C MET A 702 37.89 -66.46 32.13
N SER A 703 37.91 -65.54 33.09
CA SER A 703 38.61 -65.73 34.36
C SER A 703 37.87 -65.14 35.57
N ILE A 704 37.97 -65.83 36.71
CA ILE A 704 37.49 -65.41 38.03
C ILE A 704 38.66 -65.51 39.01
N GLY A 705 39.02 -64.36 39.57
CA GLY A 705 40.19 -64.22 40.42
C GLY A 705 40.09 -64.88 41.80
N ASN A 706 41.24 -64.88 42.49
CA ASN A 706 41.37 -65.30 43.88
C ASN A 706 40.37 -64.57 44.77
N SER A 707 39.65 -65.30 45.62
CA SER A 707 38.68 -64.72 46.57
C SER A 707 37.57 -63.84 45.97
N ALA A 708 37.33 -63.90 44.65
CA ALA A 708 36.42 -62.98 43.95
C ALA A 708 35.02 -62.87 44.58
N PHE A 709 34.44 -63.98 45.04
CA PHE A 709 33.16 -64.05 45.76
C PHE A 709 33.33 -64.60 47.18
N SER A 710 34.55 -64.52 47.74
CA SER A 710 34.81 -65.02 49.08
C SER A 710 34.06 -64.18 50.12
N GLY A 711 33.43 -64.83 51.11
CA GLY A 711 32.61 -64.15 52.13
C GLY A 711 31.21 -63.73 51.66
N CYS A 712 30.78 -64.13 50.47
CA CYS A 712 29.40 -63.99 50.01
C CYS A 712 28.49 -65.03 50.69
N ASN A 713 28.31 -64.90 52.01
CA ASN A 713 27.67 -65.89 52.87
C ASN A 713 26.18 -66.15 52.56
N SER A 714 25.54 -65.23 51.83
CA SER A 714 24.13 -65.35 51.42
C SER A 714 23.95 -65.89 49.99
N LEU A 715 25.04 -66.14 49.25
CA LEU A 715 24.97 -66.50 47.84
C LEU A 715 24.41 -67.90 47.66
N THR A 716 23.25 -67.99 46.99
CA THR A 716 22.54 -69.25 46.78
C THR A 716 22.39 -69.64 45.32
N SER A 717 22.55 -68.70 44.41
CA SER A 717 22.33 -68.92 42.99
C SER A 717 23.29 -68.09 42.15
N ILE A 718 23.95 -68.74 41.19
CA ILE A 718 24.72 -68.08 40.13
C ILE A 718 24.04 -68.43 38.80
N LYS A 719 23.50 -67.45 38.09
CA LYS A 719 23.02 -67.63 36.73
C LYS A 719 24.16 -67.36 35.76
N PHE A 720 24.55 -68.35 34.97
CA PHE A 720 25.56 -68.20 33.92
C PHE A 720 24.87 -68.26 32.55
N ASN A 721 24.99 -67.21 31.73
CA ASN A 721 24.33 -67.10 30.41
C ASN A 721 25.06 -67.91 29.31
N GLY A 722 25.47 -69.13 29.63
CA GLY A 722 26.14 -70.05 28.71
C GLY A 722 25.97 -71.49 29.16
N THR A 723 26.64 -72.41 28.48
CA THR A 723 26.59 -73.86 28.75
C THR A 723 27.46 -74.26 29.94
N LYS A 724 27.19 -75.43 30.54
CA LYS A 724 28.03 -76.04 31.58
C LYS A 724 29.48 -76.23 31.14
N ALA A 725 29.70 -76.58 29.86
CA ALA A 725 31.04 -76.72 29.29
C ALA A 725 31.79 -75.37 29.29
N GLN A 726 31.11 -74.29 28.91
CA GLN A 726 31.69 -72.93 28.98
C GLN A 726 31.98 -72.53 30.43
N TRP A 727 31.06 -72.79 31.37
CA TRP A 727 31.29 -72.52 32.79
C TRP A 727 32.53 -73.25 33.30
N GLN A 728 32.69 -74.54 33.00
CA GLN A 728 33.84 -75.34 33.42
C GLN A 728 35.16 -74.85 32.79
N ALA A 729 35.12 -74.29 31.59
CA ALA A 729 36.28 -73.75 30.89
C ALA A 729 36.80 -72.42 31.47
N ILE A 730 35.98 -71.66 32.22
CA ILE A 730 36.42 -70.43 32.90
C ILE A 730 37.54 -70.77 33.88
N SER A 731 38.68 -70.06 33.79
CA SER A 731 39.78 -70.17 34.74
C SER A 731 39.36 -69.59 36.09
N LYS A 732 39.33 -70.41 37.14
CA LYS A 732 38.92 -70.00 38.49
C LYS A 732 40.02 -70.35 39.48
N ASP A 733 40.43 -69.40 40.31
CA ASP A 733 41.33 -69.68 41.42
C ASP A 733 40.65 -70.59 42.44
N SER A 734 41.38 -71.50 43.10
CA SER A 734 40.81 -72.45 44.06
C SER A 734 39.99 -71.81 45.21
N SER A 735 40.26 -70.55 45.55
CA SER A 735 39.62 -69.81 46.64
C SER A 735 38.51 -68.86 46.19
N TRP A 736 38.17 -68.84 44.90
CA TRP A 736 37.27 -67.85 44.30
C TRP A 736 35.93 -67.68 45.02
N LYS A 737 35.46 -68.71 45.73
CA LYS A 737 34.16 -68.79 46.42
C LYS A 737 34.27 -69.24 47.89
N ASN A 738 35.38 -68.99 48.57
CA ASN A 738 35.51 -69.38 49.97
C ASN A 738 34.36 -68.79 50.82
N ASN A 739 33.79 -69.56 51.73
CA ASN A 739 32.62 -69.16 52.54
C ASN A 739 31.35 -68.82 51.73
N VAL A 740 31.25 -69.28 50.47
CA VAL A 740 29.95 -69.37 49.77
C VAL A 740 29.22 -70.62 50.27
N PRO A 741 27.91 -70.55 50.55
CA PRO A 741 27.12 -71.71 50.96
C PRO A 741 27.26 -72.91 50.01
N SER A 742 27.42 -74.11 50.57
CA SER A 742 27.49 -75.36 49.79
C SER A 742 26.19 -75.68 49.02
N LYS A 743 25.09 -75.01 49.37
CA LYS A 743 23.80 -75.06 48.66
C LYS A 743 23.75 -74.16 47.42
N CYS A 744 24.81 -73.41 47.12
CA CYS A 744 24.85 -72.53 45.96
C CYS A 744 24.84 -73.36 44.67
N VAL A 745 23.94 -73.02 43.75
CA VAL A 745 23.79 -73.70 42.46
C VAL A 745 24.15 -72.74 41.33
N VAL A 746 24.90 -73.24 40.35
CA VAL A 746 25.15 -72.54 39.08
C VAL A 746 24.12 -73.02 38.05
N HIS A 747 23.27 -72.12 37.58
CA HIS A 747 22.30 -72.39 36.51
C HIS A 747 22.91 -72.00 35.17
N CYS A 748 23.12 -72.98 34.30
CA CYS A 748 23.58 -72.79 32.91
C CYS A 748 22.41 -73.05 31.94
N ASP A 749 22.55 -72.65 30.68
CA ASP A 749 21.51 -72.80 29.65
C ASP A 749 21.13 -74.27 29.38
N ASP A 750 22.05 -75.20 29.60
CA ASP A 750 21.89 -76.66 29.42
C ASP A 750 21.86 -77.44 30.75
N GLY A 751 21.57 -76.76 31.88
CA GLY A 751 21.27 -77.35 33.18
C GLY A 751 22.15 -76.87 34.34
N ASP A 752 21.94 -77.44 35.52
CA ASP A 752 22.55 -76.96 36.77
C ASP A 752 23.88 -77.65 37.13
N LEU A 753 24.76 -76.95 37.85
CA LEU A 753 25.98 -77.45 38.47
C LEU A 753 26.03 -77.06 39.96
N SER A 754 26.44 -77.98 40.81
CA SER A 754 26.83 -77.65 42.20
C SER A 754 28.29 -77.19 42.22
N ILE A 755 28.62 -76.22 43.08
CA ILE A 755 29.98 -75.66 43.18
C ILE A 755 30.64 -75.87 44.52
#